data_AF-A0A5R8L3C3-F1
#
_entry.id   AF-A0A5R8L3C3-F1
#
_cell.length_a   1.000
_cell.length_b   1.000
_cell.length_c   1.000
_cell.angle_alpha   90.00
_cell.angle_beta   90.00
_cell.angle_gamma   90.00
#
_symmetry.space_group_name_H-M   'P 1'
#
loop_
_entity.id
_entity.type
_entity.pdbx_description
1 polymer ?
#
loop_
_entity_poly.entity_id
_entity_poly.type
_entity_poly.pdbx_seq_one_letter_code
_entity_poly.pdbx_strand_id
1 'polypeptide(L)'
;MSDDGALTAQERGDTHPAIRGVARVLMVIAVVVLVAGVVLAGNFVQTGTFLPWMQADAPTGPVVAATPSPEATAAADAPKTAAQRVADEDARLSAVAALAPGDPALTELWNTVVLAPRGGQHTAYGVQDLVALGAARQDDTAVFTLIRNVVVRPGAELALIGHGTLRISSAPQGAVSVVAWGGTLGFGGSEELPLVVTSWDDTTGAPDTDESDGRAYIRVRDGNLTSVRAEFRDLGYWSGRTGGLAVTGTGDARATAAVQRSTMTRLHYGLFLSDTTGVLVQDSTVEDSTLTGVEVTNGSDATTIERTTVSRSGGDGVSVSRQSTGTNIPDSTVQGSTGWGIRIDGAALADGPTSGGYGLSPAKGFALTGSHVKDNRDGGVRVISTDAIEIRGAEVDETRSAVLVEGPSTGLTVADAVLTSAELRALDVSGRITDATVTGSRLSGRRIALELTGAAVIVRDNDLRVASGFAIELSEGARADITGNTFHGVGQDVVAVWSGSRTMQADNDQSDWTFQWAWVGWMNEHPMMWMWGLVLLIPAIGLPLLWRRRREHVKLRALLHEALLRHGEQQVAAYRADVAVVGGGPPATAVGAPTAAGGAAETSPSVPSASPASVPVGGVSRGPAVRPTTVSAAGTRAAPHRPRSFADLRTGALEGRTFASLQQFAVAAVLEGGYSVPTIARLFRIQQWRLQQWVEEAARNAAVGGGRQ
;
A
#
# COMPACT_ATOMS: atom_id res chain seq x y z
N MET A 1 27.81 82.87 -41.66
CA MET A 1 28.65 81.65 -41.70
C MET A 1 28.94 81.29 -40.24
N SER A 2 28.01 80.89 -39.37
CA SER A 2 26.87 79.95 -39.46
C SER A 2 27.29 78.54 -39.87
N ASP A 3 27.76 77.78 -38.88
CA ASP A 3 27.46 76.35 -38.77
C ASP A 3 27.38 76.02 -37.26
N ASP A 4 26.17 76.14 -36.72
CA ASP A 4 25.84 75.86 -35.32
C ASP A 4 25.72 74.34 -35.12
N GLY A 5 26.52 73.81 -34.19
CA GLY A 5 26.58 72.38 -33.84
C GLY A 5 25.28 71.82 -33.23
N ALA A 6 24.29 71.55 -34.07
CA ALA A 6 23.10 70.79 -33.70
C ALA A 6 23.28 69.29 -33.99
N LEU A 7 23.27 68.47 -32.94
CA LEU A 7 23.28 67.01 -33.01
C LEU A 7 22.17 66.48 -33.93
N THR A 8 22.54 65.58 -34.85
CA THR A 8 21.64 64.96 -35.82
C THR A 8 20.63 64.04 -35.11
N ALA A 9 19.47 63.77 -35.74
CA ALA A 9 18.40 62.95 -35.15
C ALA A 9 18.84 61.53 -34.75
N GLN A 10 19.91 61.01 -35.36
CA GLN A 10 20.52 59.73 -35.01
C GLN A 10 21.31 59.78 -33.68
N GLU A 11 21.89 60.94 -33.33
CA GLU A 11 22.67 61.14 -32.10
C GLU A 11 21.78 61.38 -30.88
N ARG A 12 20.49 61.72 -31.08
CA ARG A 12 19.49 61.90 -30.01
C ARG A 12 18.84 60.61 -29.51
N GLY A 13 19.12 59.46 -30.14
CA GLY A 13 18.58 58.16 -29.71
C GLY A 13 17.09 57.94 -30.01
N ASP A 14 16.51 58.73 -30.90
CA ASP A 14 15.13 58.56 -31.34
C ASP A 14 15.03 57.39 -32.33
N THR A 15 14.75 56.21 -31.80
CA THR A 15 14.38 55.03 -32.61
C THR A 15 13.01 55.25 -33.26
N HIS A 16 12.92 54.99 -34.57
CA HIS A 16 11.77 55.31 -35.42
C HIS A 16 10.40 54.91 -34.81
N PRO A 17 9.37 55.77 -34.92
CA PRO A 17 8.01 55.51 -34.40
C PRO A 17 7.30 54.31 -35.04
N ALA A 18 7.78 53.80 -36.18
CA ALA A 18 7.19 52.66 -36.89
C ALA A 18 7.26 51.33 -36.07
N ILE A 19 8.33 51.11 -35.29
CA ILE A 19 8.50 49.86 -34.52
C ILE A 19 7.61 49.84 -33.27
N ARG A 20 7.33 51.01 -32.67
CA ARG A 20 6.38 51.14 -31.54
C ARG A 20 4.94 50.85 -31.97
N GLY A 21 4.57 51.21 -33.21
CA GLY A 21 3.26 50.92 -33.77
C GLY A 21 3.00 49.43 -33.91
N VAL A 22 3.92 48.71 -34.54
CA VAL A 22 3.79 47.25 -34.78
C VAL A 22 3.78 46.46 -33.48
N ALA A 23 4.65 46.80 -32.51
CA ALA A 23 4.67 46.12 -31.21
C ALA A 23 3.41 46.38 -30.38
N ARG A 24 2.85 47.60 -30.42
CA ARG A 24 1.57 47.91 -29.76
C ARG A 24 0.40 47.21 -30.43
N VAL A 25 0.39 47.13 -31.76
CA VAL A 25 -0.66 46.41 -32.50
C VAL A 25 -0.62 44.91 -32.19
N LEU A 26 0.56 44.28 -32.17
CA LEU A 26 0.70 42.88 -31.80
C LEU A 26 0.27 42.60 -30.34
N MET A 27 0.61 43.51 -29.42
CA MET A 27 0.20 43.38 -28.01
C MET A 27 -1.33 43.57 -27.85
N VAL A 28 -1.94 44.52 -28.57
CA VAL A 28 -3.39 44.72 -28.56
C VAL A 28 -4.10 43.52 -29.19
N ILE A 29 -3.58 42.97 -30.29
CA ILE A 29 -4.13 41.74 -30.90
C ILE A 29 -4.03 40.57 -29.92
N ALA A 30 -2.90 40.40 -29.22
CA ALA A 30 -2.74 39.35 -28.21
C ALA A 30 -3.72 39.51 -27.04
N VAL A 31 -3.96 40.74 -26.57
CA VAL A 31 -4.95 41.03 -25.52
C VAL A 31 -6.37 40.79 -26.02
N VAL A 32 -6.69 41.14 -27.27
CA VAL A 32 -8.01 40.89 -27.86
C VAL A 32 -8.26 39.40 -28.04
N VAL A 33 -7.26 38.63 -28.48
CA VAL A 33 -7.34 37.16 -28.58
C VAL A 33 -7.49 36.52 -27.20
N LEU A 34 -6.78 37.04 -26.19
CA LEU A 34 -6.93 36.61 -24.79
C LEU A 34 -8.34 36.85 -24.27
N VAL A 35 -8.87 38.06 -24.47
CA VAL A 35 -10.22 38.44 -24.02
C VAL A 35 -11.28 37.63 -24.77
N ALA A 36 -11.11 37.41 -26.08
CA ALA A 36 -12.00 36.57 -26.86
C ALA A 36 -11.96 35.10 -26.37
N GLY A 37 -10.79 34.57 -26.04
CA GLY A 37 -10.64 33.23 -25.45
C GLY A 37 -11.29 33.09 -24.08
N VAL A 38 -11.17 34.11 -23.22
CA VAL A 38 -11.83 34.17 -21.90
C VAL A 38 -13.35 34.26 -22.04
N VAL A 39 -13.87 35.00 -23.02
CA VAL A 39 -15.32 35.13 -23.27
C VAL A 39 -15.91 33.83 -23.87
N LEU A 40 -15.18 33.14 -24.74
CA LEU A 40 -15.59 31.84 -25.28
C LEU A 40 -15.52 30.71 -24.24
N ALA A 41 -14.51 30.69 -23.37
CA ALA A 41 -14.41 29.71 -22.28
C ALA A 41 -15.37 30.03 -21.11
N GLY A 42 -15.62 31.31 -20.83
CA GLY A 42 -16.51 31.76 -19.77
C GLY A 42 -17.98 31.40 -19.99
N ASN A 43 -18.43 31.32 -21.26
CA ASN A 43 -19.80 30.93 -21.59
C ASN A 43 -20.08 29.43 -21.38
N PHE A 44 -19.05 28.58 -21.24
CA PHE A 44 -19.20 27.16 -20.95
C PHE A 44 -19.20 26.83 -19.44
N VAL A 45 -18.88 27.81 -18.59
CA VAL A 45 -18.66 27.63 -17.13
C VAL A 45 -19.87 28.06 -16.28
N GLN A 46 -20.94 28.60 -16.89
CA GLN A 46 -22.12 29.11 -16.15
C GLN A 46 -23.30 28.12 -15.94
N THR A 47 -23.16 26.84 -16.29
CA THR A 47 -24.07 25.78 -15.79
C THR A 47 -23.35 25.00 -14.70
N GLY A 48 -23.40 25.56 -13.48
CA GLY A 48 -22.63 25.09 -12.34
C GLY A 48 -23.24 23.88 -11.63
N THR A 49 -22.35 23.03 -11.10
CA THR A 49 -22.41 22.35 -9.79
C THR A 49 -21.15 21.50 -9.64
N PHE A 50 -20.09 22.00 -8.99
CA PHE A 50 -18.89 21.18 -8.71
C PHE A 50 -18.15 21.64 -7.45
N LEU A 51 -18.75 21.46 -6.27
CA LEU A 51 -18.02 21.41 -4.99
C LEU A 51 -18.79 20.55 -3.95
N PRO A 52 -18.60 19.21 -3.91
CA PRO A 52 -19.17 18.35 -2.85
C PRO A 52 -18.17 18.01 -1.71
N TRP A 53 -17.03 18.71 -1.60
CA TRP A 53 -16.00 18.42 -0.59
C TRP A 53 -15.82 19.49 0.50
N MET A 54 -16.84 20.32 0.74
CA MET A 54 -16.94 21.07 1.99
C MET A 54 -18.22 20.68 2.73
N GLN A 55 -18.16 19.52 3.38
CA GLN A 55 -18.88 19.27 4.63
C GLN A 55 -17.99 18.38 5.50
N ALA A 56 -17.43 19.01 6.53
CA ALA A 56 -16.93 18.33 7.70
C ALA A 56 -18.16 17.93 8.54
N ASP A 57 -18.28 16.63 8.82
CA ASP A 57 -18.53 16.10 10.17
C ASP A 57 -18.59 14.57 10.11
N ALA A 58 -17.53 13.91 10.60
CA ALA A 58 -17.56 12.55 11.12
C ALA A 58 -16.51 12.45 12.25
N PRO A 59 -16.86 11.92 13.43
CA PRO A 59 -16.01 12.02 14.62
C PRO A 59 -14.82 11.07 14.52
N THR A 60 -13.62 11.64 14.32
CA THR A 60 -12.34 10.93 14.52
C THR A 60 -11.86 11.15 15.95
N GLY A 61 -12.24 10.26 16.85
CA GLY A 61 -11.64 10.16 18.18
C GLY A 61 -11.01 8.78 18.36
N PRO A 62 -9.71 8.67 18.70
CA PRO A 62 -9.17 7.43 19.22
C PRO A 62 -9.75 7.19 20.62
N VAL A 63 -10.43 6.07 20.83
CA VAL A 63 -10.73 5.57 22.18
C VAL A 63 -9.40 5.10 22.78
N VAL A 64 -8.73 6.01 23.49
CA VAL A 64 -7.56 5.69 24.30
C VAL A 64 -8.06 5.02 25.57
N ALA A 65 -7.78 3.72 25.71
CA ALA A 65 -7.87 3.06 27.01
C ALA A 65 -6.95 3.79 28.00
N ALA A 66 -7.51 4.33 29.07
CA ALA A 66 -6.76 4.98 30.13
C ALA A 66 -5.78 3.98 30.76
N THR A 67 -4.55 4.45 31.01
CA THR A 67 -3.52 3.70 31.72
C THR A 67 -3.94 3.54 33.19
N PRO A 68 -3.96 2.34 33.79
CA PRO A 68 -4.33 2.19 35.19
C PRO A 68 -3.23 2.78 36.09
N SER A 69 -3.64 3.68 36.98
CA SER A 69 -2.82 4.19 38.08
C SER A 69 -2.66 3.09 39.14
N PRO A 70 -1.46 2.88 39.73
CA PRO A 70 -1.22 1.81 40.68
C PRO A 70 -1.62 2.26 42.08
N GLU A 71 -2.92 2.32 42.37
CA GLU A 71 -3.45 2.35 43.74
C GLU A 71 -4.98 2.25 43.71
N ALA A 72 -5.51 1.05 43.90
CA ALA A 72 -6.80 0.78 44.56
C ALA A 72 -7.15 -0.72 44.46
N THR A 73 -6.94 -1.41 45.58
CA THR A 73 -7.93 -2.28 46.24
C THR A 73 -8.86 -3.13 45.36
N ALA A 74 -8.62 -4.46 45.36
CA ALA A 74 -9.56 -5.53 45.01
C ALA A 74 -10.48 -5.26 43.80
N ALA A 75 -9.91 -5.35 42.59
CA ALA A 75 -10.69 -5.27 41.35
C ALA A 75 -11.58 -6.51 41.20
N ALA A 76 -12.89 -6.28 41.10
CA ALA A 76 -13.83 -7.23 40.50
C ALA A 76 -13.35 -7.59 39.08
N ASP A 77 -13.54 -8.84 38.66
CA ASP A 77 -13.02 -9.40 37.40
C ASP A 77 -13.29 -8.47 36.21
N ALA A 78 -12.21 -7.96 35.60
CA ALA A 78 -12.30 -7.18 34.37
C ALA A 78 -12.91 -8.04 33.24
N PRO A 79 -13.69 -7.44 32.31
CA PRO A 79 -14.30 -8.19 31.21
C PRO A 79 -13.21 -8.85 30.36
N LYS A 80 -13.39 -10.15 30.07
CA LYS A 80 -12.44 -10.94 29.28
C LYS A 80 -12.30 -10.36 27.87
N THR A 81 -11.07 -10.21 27.41
CA THR A 81 -10.77 -9.91 26.00
C THR A 81 -11.15 -11.10 25.11
N ALA A 82 -11.44 -10.84 23.82
CA ALA A 82 -11.77 -11.92 22.88
C ALA A 82 -10.66 -12.98 22.76
N ALA A 83 -9.38 -12.57 22.89
CA ALA A 83 -8.25 -13.48 22.94
C ALA A 83 -8.28 -14.43 24.12
N GLN A 84 -8.62 -13.92 25.31
CA GLN A 84 -8.79 -14.74 26.50
C GLN A 84 -9.96 -15.72 26.33
N ARG A 85 -11.08 -15.30 25.75
CA ARG A 85 -12.24 -16.18 25.49
C ARG A 85 -11.88 -17.37 24.61
N VAL A 86 -11.11 -17.15 23.54
CA VAL A 86 -10.67 -18.24 22.67
C VAL A 86 -9.64 -19.15 23.35
N ALA A 87 -8.73 -18.59 24.15
CA ALA A 87 -7.78 -19.40 24.92
C ALA A 87 -8.49 -20.27 25.98
N ASP A 88 -9.48 -19.72 26.67
CA ASP A 88 -10.32 -20.45 27.63
C ASP A 88 -11.11 -21.57 26.93
N GLU A 89 -11.61 -21.30 25.73
CA GLU A 89 -12.34 -22.28 24.93
C GLU A 89 -11.44 -23.42 24.44
N ASP A 90 -10.23 -23.12 23.96
CA ASP A 90 -9.25 -24.15 23.60
C ASP A 90 -8.86 -25.02 24.82
N ALA A 91 -8.70 -24.41 26.00
CA ALA A 91 -8.44 -25.12 27.25
C ALA A 91 -9.62 -26.01 27.65
N ARG A 92 -10.86 -25.50 27.54
CA ARG A 92 -12.10 -26.25 27.80
C ARG A 92 -12.20 -27.48 26.89
N LEU A 93 -12.04 -27.31 25.59
CA LEU A 93 -12.13 -28.42 24.64
C LEU A 93 -11.04 -29.47 24.89
N SER A 94 -9.83 -29.04 25.25
CA SER A 94 -8.73 -29.95 25.60
C SER A 94 -9.06 -30.76 26.86
N ALA A 95 -9.65 -30.13 27.88
CA ALA A 95 -10.11 -30.81 29.10
C ALA A 95 -11.25 -31.81 28.81
N VAL A 96 -12.26 -31.41 28.02
CA VAL A 96 -13.37 -32.27 27.60
C VAL A 96 -12.89 -33.46 26.76
N ALA A 97 -11.89 -33.26 25.90
CA ALA A 97 -11.32 -34.32 25.08
C ALA A 97 -10.61 -35.40 25.93
N ALA A 98 -10.06 -35.04 27.09
CA ALA A 98 -9.37 -35.97 27.98
C ALA A 98 -10.31 -36.86 28.82
N LEU A 99 -11.58 -36.48 28.97
CA LEU A 99 -12.55 -37.24 29.78
C LEU A 99 -13.09 -38.48 29.05
N ALA A 100 -13.58 -39.47 29.78
CA ALA A 100 -14.24 -40.63 29.18
C ALA A 100 -15.66 -40.24 28.69
N PRO A 101 -16.19 -40.86 27.60
CA PRO A 101 -17.58 -40.68 27.23
C PRO A 101 -18.51 -41.08 28.40
N GLY A 102 -19.46 -40.20 28.75
CA GLY A 102 -20.39 -40.42 29.86
C GLY A 102 -19.87 -40.04 31.24
N ASP A 103 -18.66 -39.47 31.36
CA ASP A 103 -18.18 -38.88 32.61
C ASP A 103 -19.14 -37.76 33.10
N PRO A 104 -19.66 -37.81 34.35
CA PRO A 104 -20.58 -36.79 34.87
C PRO A 104 -20.03 -35.36 34.80
N ALA A 105 -18.71 -35.18 34.87
CA ALA A 105 -18.07 -33.87 34.80
C ALA A 105 -18.36 -33.17 33.47
N LEU A 106 -18.58 -33.93 32.38
CA LEU A 106 -18.94 -33.36 31.07
C LEU A 106 -20.19 -32.49 31.17
N THR A 107 -21.23 -32.98 31.84
CA THR A 107 -22.51 -32.27 31.97
C THR A 107 -22.56 -31.33 33.16
N GLU A 108 -21.94 -31.69 34.28
CA GLU A 108 -22.04 -30.95 35.55
C GLU A 108 -21.06 -29.77 35.61
N LEU A 109 -19.84 -29.94 35.12
CA LEU A 109 -18.79 -28.92 35.17
C LEU A 109 -18.64 -28.19 33.83
N TRP A 110 -18.68 -28.92 32.73
CA TRP A 110 -18.32 -28.38 31.41
C TRP A 110 -19.52 -28.00 30.55
N ASN A 111 -20.75 -28.23 31.00
CA ASN A 111 -21.97 -28.04 30.24
C ASN A 111 -21.87 -28.59 28.80
N THR A 112 -21.39 -29.82 28.66
CA THR A 112 -21.04 -30.44 27.38
C THR A 112 -21.59 -31.85 27.27
N VAL A 113 -22.15 -32.18 26.11
CA VAL A 113 -22.51 -33.54 25.71
C VAL A 113 -21.48 -34.03 24.69
N VAL A 114 -20.94 -35.24 24.94
CA VAL A 114 -19.95 -35.87 24.07
C VAL A 114 -20.59 -37.02 23.32
N LEU A 115 -20.56 -36.95 22.00
CA LEU A 115 -21.01 -38.01 21.10
C LEU A 115 -19.81 -38.91 20.75
N ALA A 116 -19.95 -40.21 20.99
CA ALA A 116 -18.90 -41.21 20.80
C ALA A 116 -19.46 -42.46 20.10
N PRO A 117 -18.61 -43.26 19.44
CA PRO A 117 -19.02 -44.53 18.86
C PRO A 117 -19.56 -45.49 19.92
N ARG A 118 -20.65 -46.20 19.62
CA ARG A 118 -21.25 -47.22 20.49
C ARG A 118 -20.74 -48.60 20.09
N GLY A 119 -20.26 -49.38 21.07
CA GLY A 119 -19.77 -50.75 20.83
C GLY A 119 -18.58 -50.85 19.88
N GLY A 120 -17.79 -49.78 19.75
CA GLY A 120 -16.67 -49.70 18.80
C GLY A 120 -17.08 -49.54 17.33
N GLN A 121 -18.37 -49.31 17.06
CA GLN A 121 -18.90 -49.10 15.71
C GLN A 121 -19.20 -47.63 15.46
N HIS A 122 -19.13 -47.24 14.19
CA HIS A 122 -19.56 -45.91 13.77
C HIS A 122 -21.01 -45.65 14.22
N THR A 123 -21.27 -44.48 14.80
CA THR A 123 -22.60 -44.13 15.32
C THR A 123 -23.02 -42.75 14.85
N ALA A 124 -24.16 -42.70 14.15
CA ALA A 124 -24.82 -41.45 13.79
C ALA A 124 -25.82 -41.02 14.88
N TYR A 125 -25.84 -39.74 15.17
CA TYR A 125 -26.71 -39.07 16.13
C TYR A 125 -27.53 -38.00 15.40
N GLY A 126 -28.83 -37.95 15.67
CA GLY A 126 -29.72 -36.91 15.16
C GLY A 126 -30.15 -35.91 16.23
N VAL A 127 -31.01 -34.95 15.86
CA VAL A 127 -31.53 -33.95 16.79
C VAL A 127 -32.30 -34.57 17.96
N GLN A 128 -33.02 -35.67 17.73
CA GLN A 128 -33.75 -36.37 18.78
C GLN A 128 -32.81 -37.06 19.79
N ASP A 129 -31.65 -37.54 19.35
CA ASP A 129 -30.62 -38.03 20.27
C ASP A 129 -30.06 -36.88 21.13
N LEU A 130 -29.89 -35.68 20.55
CA LEU A 130 -29.46 -34.51 21.32
C LEU A 130 -30.50 -34.12 22.40
N VAL A 131 -31.80 -34.24 22.09
CA VAL A 131 -32.87 -34.03 23.09
C VAL A 131 -32.81 -35.10 24.17
N ALA A 132 -32.68 -36.38 23.80
CA ALA A 132 -32.59 -37.48 24.75
C ALA A 132 -31.35 -37.39 25.67
N LEU A 133 -30.25 -36.83 25.16
CA LEU A 133 -29.02 -36.58 25.91
C LEU A 133 -29.05 -35.26 26.70
N GLY A 134 -30.13 -34.47 26.60
CA GLY A 134 -30.27 -33.18 27.28
C GLY A 134 -29.35 -32.08 26.72
N ALA A 135 -28.82 -32.25 25.52
CA ALA A 135 -28.06 -31.22 24.80
C ALA A 135 -28.98 -30.19 24.12
N ALA A 136 -30.14 -30.65 23.66
CA ALA A 136 -31.15 -29.86 22.97
C ALA A 136 -32.49 -29.86 23.72
N ARG A 137 -33.25 -28.78 23.58
CA ARG A 137 -34.67 -28.71 23.91
C ARG A 137 -35.47 -28.59 22.62
N GLN A 138 -36.62 -29.25 22.57
CA GLN A 138 -37.58 -29.05 21.51
C GLN A 138 -38.54 -27.92 21.91
N ASP A 139 -38.57 -26.87 21.10
CA ASP A 139 -39.36 -25.66 21.36
C ASP A 139 -40.69 -25.73 20.59
N ASP A 140 -40.63 -26.32 19.39
CA ASP A 140 -41.76 -26.62 18.53
C ASP A 140 -41.43 -27.86 17.67
N THR A 141 -42.37 -28.32 16.86
CA THR A 141 -42.25 -29.45 15.92
C THR A 141 -41.02 -29.32 15.02
N ALA A 142 -40.69 -28.10 14.57
CA ALA A 142 -39.58 -27.82 13.67
C ALA A 142 -38.52 -26.87 14.28
N VAL A 143 -38.58 -26.59 15.59
CA VAL A 143 -37.64 -25.66 16.25
C VAL A 143 -37.01 -26.35 17.45
N PHE A 144 -35.68 -26.43 17.42
CA PHE A 144 -34.87 -27.02 18.49
C PHE A 144 -33.83 -26.00 18.94
N THR A 145 -33.56 -25.95 20.24
CA THR A 145 -32.57 -25.05 20.83
C THR A 145 -31.48 -25.87 21.52
N LEU A 146 -30.23 -25.76 21.05
CA LEU A 146 -29.06 -26.31 21.73
C LEU A 146 -28.73 -25.45 22.94
N ILE A 147 -28.78 -26.07 24.12
CA ILE A 147 -28.56 -25.44 25.42
C ILE A 147 -27.25 -25.90 26.08
N ARG A 148 -26.58 -26.89 25.49
CA ARG A 148 -25.27 -27.39 25.93
C ARG A 148 -24.32 -27.50 24.75
N ASN A 149 -23.03 -27.37 25.04
CA ASN A 149 -21.98 -27.64 24.06
C ASN A 149 -22.07 -29.09 23.58
N VAL A 150 -21.75 -29.33 22.31
CA VAL A 150 -21.71 -30.66 21.73
C VAL A 150 -20.32 -30.93 21.18
N VAL A 151 -19.72 -32.04 21.60
CA VAL A 151 -18.43 -32.51 21.07
C VAL A 151 -18.60 -33.86 20.39
N VAL A 152 -18.24 -33.97 19.12
CA VAL A 152 -18.35 -35.20 18.32
C VAL A 152 -16.98 -35.83 18.15
N ARG A 153 -16.79 -37.04 18.68
CA ARG A 153 -15.49 -37.76 18.68
C ARG A 153 -15.26 -38.57 17.40
N PRO A 154 -14.03 -39.08 17.17
CA PRO A 154 -13.76 -39.99 16.06
C PRO A 154 -14.67 -41.22 16.11
N GLY A 155 -15.22 -41.60 14.96
CA GLY A 155 -16.19 -42.69 14.84
C GLY A 155 -17.63 -42.32 15.24
N ALA A 156 -17.89 -41.07 15.63
CA ALA A 156 -19.24 -40.54 15.78
C ALA A 156 -19.56 -39.50 14.69
N GLU A 157 -20.83 -39.44 14.33
CA GLU A 157 -21.38 -38.47 13.40
C GLU A 157 -22.56 -37.76 14.04
N LEU A 158 -22.61 -36.42 13.96
CA LEU A 158 -23.82 -35.66 14.22
C LEU A 158 -24.44 -35.28 12.88
N ALA A 159 -25.57 -35.92 12.55
CA ALA A 159 -26.31 -35.73 11.32
C ALA A 159 -27.63 -35.00 11.62
N LEU A 160 -27.62 -33.69 11.40
CA LEU A 160 -28.79 -32.84 11.52
C LEU A 160 -29.44 -32.77 10.13
N ILE A 161 -30.29 -33.76 9.85
CA ILE A 161 -30.96 -33.91 8.55
C ILE A 161 -32.46 -33.68 8.74
N GLY A 162 -33.03 -32.79 7.94
CA GLY A 162 -34.45 -32.44 7.97
C GLY A 162 -34.68 -30.96 7.71
N HIS A 163 -35.90 -30.50 7.93
CA HIS A 163 -36.25 -29.08 7.86
C HIS A 163 -36.42 -28.50 9.26
N GLY A 164 -36.32 -27.17 9.36
CA GLY A 164 -36.61 -26.45 10.59
C GLY A 164 -35.45 -25.55 11.02
N THR A 165 -35.51 -25.10 12.26
CA THR A 165 -34.54 -24.20 12.85
C THR A 165 -33.85 -24.85 14.05
N LEU A 166 -32.53 -24.94 13.98
CA LEU A 166 -31.66 -25.21 15.09
C LEU A 166 -31.11 -23.89 15.64
N ARG A 167 -31.63 -23.47 16.78
CA ARG A 167 -31.11 -22.36 17.57
C ARG A 167 -29.92 -22.87 18.40
N ILE A 168 -28.87 -22.07 18.50
CA ILE A 168 -27.71 -22.36 19.36
C ILE A 168 -27.65 -21.26 20.42
N SER A 169 -27.86 -21.63 21.69
CA SER A 169 -27.90 -20.68 22.80
C SER A 169 -26.64 -19.82 22.82
N SER A 170 -26.82 -18.50 22.77
CA SER A 170 -25.76 -17.49 22.71
C SER A 170 -26.27 -16.24 23.41
N ALA A 171 -25.60 -15.83 24.48
CA ALA A 171 -25.99 -14.69 25.29
C ALA A 171 -24.76 -14.13 26.02
N PRO A 172 -24.82 -12.93 26.62
CA PRO A 172 -23.66 -12.30 27.24
C PRO A 172 -22.99 -13.12 28.36
N GLN A 173 -23.76 -13.97 29.04
CA GLN A 173 -23.27 -14.90 30.05
C GLN A 173 -22.48 -16.09 29.48
N GLY A 174 -22.61 -16.40 28.20
CA GLY A 174 -21.91 -17.49 27.53
C GLY A 174 -22.63 -18.01 26.28
N ALA A 175 -21.86 -18.64 25.42
CA ALA A 175 -22.33 -19.22 24.17
C ALA A 175 -22.09 -20.73 24.10
N VAL A 176 -22.95 -21.42 23.36
CA VAL A 176 -22.87 -22.85 23.05
C VAL A 176 -22.13 -23.06 21.73
N SER A 177 -21.30 -24.10 21.70
CA SER A 177 -20.54 -24.52 20.53
C SER A 177 -20.89 -25.95 20.08
N VAL A 178 -20.81 -26.18 18.78
CA VAL A 178 -20.86 -27.53 18.18
C VAL A 178 -19.50 -27.83 17.58
N VAL A 179 -18.77 -28.77 18.15
CA VAL A 179 -17.39 -29.09 17.77
C VAL A 179 -17.26 -30.57 17.40
N ALA A 180 -16.98 -30.89 16.15
CA ALA A 180 -16.39 -32.20 15.85
C ALA A 180 -14.90 -32.16 16.12
N TRP A 181 -14.41 -33.11 16.90
CA TRP A 181 -12.99 -33.32 17.16
C TRP A 181 -12.64 -34.72 16.67
N GLY A 182 -12.22 -34.80 15.41
CA GLY A 182 -12.00 -36.03 14.65
C GLY A 182 -13.27 -36.78 14.23
N GLY A 183 -14.45 -36.28 14.60
CA GLY A 183 -15.75 -36.79 14.17
C GLY A 183 -16.27 -36.14 12.88
N THR A 184 -17.52 -36.45 12.55
CA THR A 184 -18.21 -35.92 11.37
C THR A 184 -19.39 -35.03 11.76
N LEU A 185 -19.53 -33.88 11.10
CA LEU A 185 -20.75 -33.05 11.16
C LEU A 185 -21.46 -33.08 9.80
N GLY A 186 -22.76 -33.36 9.83
CA GLY A 186 -23.65 -33.33 8.68
C GLY A 186 -24.83 -32.39 8.92
N PHE A 187 -25.03 -31.45 8.00
CA PHE A 187 -26.18 -30.53 7.98
C PHE A 187 -26.92 -30.69 6.66
N GLY A 188 -28.20 -31.05 6.70
CA GLY A 188 -28.97 -31.39 5.49
C GLY A 188 -30.40 -30.90 5.54
N GLY A 189 -30.80 -30.07 4.57
CA GLY A 189 -32.19 -29.64 4.35
C GLY A 189 -32.79 -30.14 3.03
N SER A 190 -34.03 -29.71 2.74
CA SER A 190 -34.64 -29.87 1.41
C SER A 190 -34.55 -28.57 0.60
N GLU A 191 -34.97 -28.61 -0.66
CA GLU A 191 -34.94 -27.45 -1.56
C GLU A 191 -35.93 -26.36 -1.15
N GLU A 192 -37.12 -26.78 -0.72
CA GLU A 192 -38.19 -25.89 -0.27
C GLU A 192 -38.03 -25.49 1.20
N LEU A 193 -37.34 -26.33 1.99
CA LEU A 193 -37.20 -26.16 3.43
C LEU A 193 -35.75 -26.45 3.85
N PRO A 194 -34.85 -25.44 3.75
CA PRO A 194 -33.49 -25.60 4.23
C PRO A 194 -33.46 -25.80 5.75
N LEU A 195 -32.40 -26.44 6.24
CA LEU A 195 -32.10 -26.45 7.67
C LEU A 195 -31.48 -25.11 8.06
N VAL A 196 -32.14 -24.33 8.92
CA VAL A 196 -31.59 -23.08 9.44
C VAL A 196 -30.86 -23.34 10.74
N VAL A 197 -29.60 -22.90 10.85
CA VAL A 197 -28.78 -22.97 12.06
C VAL A 197 -28.34 -21.56 12.43
N THR A 198 -28.72 -21.10 13.62
CA THR A 198 -28.49 -19.70 14.02
C THR A 198 -28.17 -19.58 15.50
N SER A 199 -27.39 -18.56 15.87
CA SER A 199 -27.27 -18.16 17.28
C SER A 199 -28.63 -17.72 17.81
N TRP A 200 -28.84 -17.82 19.12
CA TRP A 200 -30.09 -17.42 19.73
C TRP A 200 -29.94 -17.03 21.19
N ASP A 201 -30.43 -15.84 21.51
CA ASP A 201 -30.53 -15.35 22.88
C ASP A 201 -31.98 -15.49 23.35
N ASP A 202 -32.23 -16.44 24.25
CA ASP A 202 -33.55 -16.67 24.83
C ASP A 202 -34.05 -15.48 25.67
N THR A 203 -33.15 -14.62 26.16
CA THR A 203 -33.53 -13.45 26.98
C THR A 203 -34.15 -12.34 26.13
N THR A 204 -33.65 -12.16 24.91
CA THR A 204 -34.16 -11.17 23.95
C THR A 204 -35.14 -11.78 22.96
N GLY A 205 -35.17 -13.11 22.82
CA GLY A 205 -36.03 -13.82 21.88
C GLY A 205 -35.63 -13.59 20.43
N ALA A 206 -34.35 -13.37 20.17
CA ALA A 206 -33.80 -13.03 18.87
C ALA A 206 -32.44 -13.70 18.60
N PRO A 207 -31.96 -13.75 17.34
CA PRO A 207 -30.59 -14.13 17.06
C PRO A 207 -29.60 -13.21 17.78
N ASP A 208 -28.51 -13.79 18.27
CA ASP A 208 -27.44 -13.03 18.92
C ASP A 208 -26.54 -12.43 17.84
N THR A 209 -26.51 -11.10 17.76
CA THR A 209 -25.71 -10.36 16.79
C THR A 209 -24.47 -9.70 17.40
N ASP A 210 -24.27 -9.78 18.72
CA ASP A 210 -23.08 -9.23 19.37
C ASP A 210 -21.91 -10.23 19.23
N GLU A 211 -20.72 -9.72 18.90
CA GLU A 211 -19.50 -10.54 18.79
C GLU A 211 -18.52 -10.25 19.94
N SER A 212 -18.77 -9.19 20.71
CA SER A 212 -17.83 -8.63 21.69
C SER A 212 -17.74 -9.47 22.98
N ASP A 213 -18.82 -10.17 23.32
CA ASP A 213 -18.92 -11.13 24.42
C ASP A 213 -18.77 -12.59 23.96
N GLY A 214 -18.60 -12.80 22.66
CA GLY A 214 -18.46 -14.12 22.04
C GLY A 214 -19.81 -14.72 21.69
N ARG A 215 -19.83 -15.48 20.61
CA ARG A 215 -21.05 -15.93 19.95
C ARG A 215 -20.99 -17.41 19.62
N ALA A 216 -22.15 -18.06 19.58
CA ALA A 216 -22.26 -19.46 19.20
C ALA A 216 -21.56 -19.75 17.86
N TYR A 217 -20.91 -20.91 17.74
CA TYR A 217 -20.17 -21.28 16.54
C TYR A 217 -20.10 -22.80 16.33
N ILE A 218 -19.73 -23.17 15.11
CA ILE A 218 -19.55 -24.54 14.64
C ILE A 218 -18.11 -24.73 14.20
N ARG A 219 -17.48 -25.81 14.66
CA ARG A 219 -16.12 -26.16 14.26
C ARG A 219 -15.98 -27.64 13.98
N VAL A 220 -15.36 -27.97 12.86
CA VAL A 220 -14.79 -29.30 12.61
C VAL A 220 -13.29 -29.21 12.79
N ARG A 221 -12.74 -29.99 13.72
CA ARG A 221 -11.31 -30.13 13.97
C ARG A 221 -10.88 -31.54 13.61
N ASP A 222 -9.89 -31.69 12.73
CA ASP A 222 -9.32 -32.99 12.33
C ASP A 222 -10.36 -34.00 11.80
N GLY A 223 -11.48 -33.52 11.24
CA GLY A 223 -12.66 -34.31 10.88
C GLY A 223 -13.27 -33.93 9.53
N ASN A 224 -14.55 -34.26 9.34
CA ASN A 224 -15.28 -34.00 8.10
C ASN A 224 -16.53 -33.13 8.32
N LEU A 225 -16.68 -32.07 7.52
CA LEU A 225 -17.90 -31.29 7.41
C LEU A 225 -18.65 -31.64 6.12
N THR A 226 -19.92 -32.01 6.22
CA THR A 226 -20.84 -32.05 5.09
C THR A 226 -22.02 -31.12 5.33
N SER A 227 -22.33 -30.28 4.36
CA SER A 227 -23.47 -29.37 4.40
C SER A 227 -24.16 -29.35 3.04
N VAL A 228 -25.47 -29.62 3.03
CA VAL A 228 -26.28 -29.65 1.82
C VAL A 228 -27.62 -28.97 2.08
N ARG A 229 -27.92 -27.85 1.41
CA ARG A 229 -29.17 -27.09 1.64
C ARG A 229 -29.36 -26.67 3.09
N ALA A 230 -28.30 -26.15 3.69
CA ALA A 230 -28.35 -25.57 5.03
C ALA A 230 -28.12 -24.07 4.97
N GLU A 231 -28.63 -23.36 5.96
CA GLU A 231 -28.44 -21.94 6.14
C GLU A 231 -27.84 -21.67 7.52
N PHE A 232 -26.66 -21.06 7.54
CA PHE A 232 -25.96 -20.68 8.77
C PHE A 232 -26.07 -19.17 8.94
N ARG A 233 -26.52 -18.72 10.11
CA ARG A 233 -26.75 -17.29 10.37
C ARG A 233 -26.20 -16.84 11.71
N ASP A 234 -25.58 -15.67 11.73
CA ASP A 234 -25.24 -14.95 12.97
C ASP A 234 -24.35 -15.80 13.89
N LEU A 235 -23.33 -16.47 13.33
CA LEU A 235 -22.43 -17.35 14.07
C LEU A 235 -21.00 -16.79 14.16
N GLY A 236 -20.35 -17.08 15.28
CA GLY A 236 -18.91 -16.91 15.47
C GLY A 236 -18.45 -15.50 15.80
N TYR A 237 -17.19 -15.42 16.22
CA TYR A 237 -16.55 -14.20 16.72
C TYR A 237 -15.02 -14.29 16.65
N TRP A 238 -14.39 -13.13 16.45
CA TRP A 238 -12.97 -12.81 16.64
C TRP A 238 -11.89 -13.63 15.91
N SER A 239 -11.78 -14.95 16.16
CA SER A 239 -10.72 -15.78 15.58
C SER A 239 -11.28 -16.73 14.53
N GLY A 240 -10.47 -17.15 13.57
CA GLY A 240 -10.90 -18.12 12.56
C GLY A 240 -11.45 -19.43 13.14
N ARG A 241 -10.87 -19.94 14.23
CA ARG A 241 -11.32 -21.17 14.92
C ARG A 241 -12.72 -21.04 15.55
N THR A 242 -13.10 -19.82 15.89
CA THR A 242 -14.41 -19.46 16.46
C THR A 242 -15.22 -18.63 15.45
N GLY A 243 -14.84 -18.65 14.17
CA GLY A 243 -15.28 -17.67 13.17
C GLY A 243 -16.71 -17.84 12.67
N GLY A 244 -17.40 -18.90 13.06
CA GLY A 244 -18.80 -19.15 12.67
C GLY A 244 -18.92 -20.57 12.18
N LEU A 245 -18.46 -20.81 10.94
CA LEU A 245 -18.29 -22.14 10.38
C LEU A 245 -16.81 -22.37 10.06
N ALA A 246 -16.14 -23.18 10.89
CA ALA A 246 -14.70 -23.40 10.80
C ALA A 246 -14.35 -24.87 10.58
N VAL A 247 -13.41 -25.14 9.68
CA VAL A 247 -12.83 -26.46 9.44
C VAL A 247 -11.32 -26.34 9.59
N THR A 248 -10.76 -27.03 10.58
CA THR A 248 -9.38 -26.88 10.99
C THR A 248 -8.68 -28.22 11.14
N GLY A 249 -7.63 -28.48 10.40
CA GLY A 249 -6.74 -29.61 10.64
C GLY A 249 -5.63 -29.30 11.62
N THR A 250 -4.89 -30.35 11.92
CA THR A 250 -3.57 -30.38 12.51
C THR A 250 -2.76 -31.33 11.63
N GLY A 251 -1.49 -31.01 11.32
CA GLY A 251 -0.78 -31.65 10.20
C GLY A 251 -0.76 -33.19 10.14
N ASP A 252 -1.05 -33.88 11.25
CA ASP A 252 -1.17 -35.35 11.32
C ASP A 252 -2.54 -35.89 10.86
N ALA A 253 -3.60 -35.05 10.85
CA ALA A 253 -4.97 -35.37 10.47
C ALA A 253 -5.62 -34.17 9.76
N ARG A 254 -5.53 -34.12 8.42
CA ARG A 254 -6.16 -33.05 7.65
C ARG A 254 -7.68 -33.13 7.69
N ALA A 255 -8.31 -32.00 7.91
CA ALA A 255 -9.77 -31.89 7.88
C ALA A 255 -10.28 -31.69 6.44
N THR A 256 -11.51 -32.15 6.18
CA THR A 256 -12.17 -32.08 4.85
C THR A 256 -13.53 -31.39 4.97
N ALA A 257 -14.01 -30.82 3.87
CA ALA A 257 -15.31 -30.17 3.84
C ALA A 257 -15.99 -30.26 2.46
N ALA A 258 -17.28 -30.55 2.47
CA ALA A 258 -18.17 -30.40 1.32
C ALA A 258 -19.36 -29.53 1.72
N VAL A 259 -19.43 -28.33 1.15
CA VAL A 259 -20.49 -27.34 1.38
C VAL A 259 -21.20 -27.10 0.05
N GLN A 260 -22.46 -27.53 -0.06
CA GLN A 260 -23.17 -27.54 -1.33
C GLN A 260 -24.56 -26.95 -1.19
N ARG A 261 -24.92 -26.00 -2.06
CA ARG A 261 -26.26 -25.39 -2.06
C ARG A 261 -26.64 -24.81 -0.70
N SER A 262 -25.67 -24.25 0.01
CA SER A 262 -25.85 -23.73 1.36
C SER A 262 -25.63 -22.22 1.40
N THR A 263 -26.19 -21.57 2.41
CA THR A 263 -26.08 -20.12 2.62
C THR A 263 -25.39 -19.85 3.96
N MET A 264 -24.43 -18.93 3.97
CA MET A 264 -23.74 -18.44 5.16
C MET A 264 -23.93 -16.92 5.22
N THR A 265 -24.69 -16.44 6.20
CA THR A 265 -25.08 -15.03 6.31
C THR A 265 -24.68 -14.44 7.66
N ARG A 266 -23.97 -13.31 7.67
CA ARG A 266 -23.56 -12.61 8.91
C ARG A 266 -22.76 -13.49 9.88
N LEU A 267 -21.87 -14.32 9.34
CA LEU A 267 -20.87 -15.02 10.15
C LEU A 267 -19.67 -14.10 10.38
N HIS A 268 -18.88 -14.34 11.44
CA HIS A 268 -17.65 -13.56 11.63
C HIS A 268 -16.64 -13.80 10.48
N TYR A 269 -16.42 -15.07 10.14
CA TYR A 269 -15.90 -15.53 8.84
C TYR A 269 -17.00 -16.36 8.18
N GLY A 270 -17.29 -16.11 6.92
CA GLY A 270 -18.31 -16.90 6.19
C GLY A 270 -17.96 -18.39 6.17
N LEU A 271 -16.72 -18.71 5.85
CA LEU A 271 -16.13 -20.04 5.99
C LEU A 271 -14.63 -19.93 6.29
N PHE A 272 -14.18 -20.56 7.37
CA PHE A 272 -12.77 -20.59 7.74
C PHE A 272 -12.16 -21.97 7.54
N LEU A 273 -11.19 -22.08 6.64
CA LEU A 273 -10.50 -23.32 6.27
C LEU A 273 -9.02 -23.19 6.63
N SER A 274 -8.53 -24.07 7.50
CA SER A 274 -7.15 -24.05 7.97
C SER A 274 -6.59 -25.46 8.01
N ASP A 275 -5.48 -25.73 7.34
CA ASP A 275 -4.88 -27.07 7.26
C ASP A 275 -5.90 -28.13 6.79
N THR A 276 -6.62 -27.79 5.72
CA THR A 276 -7.65 -28.65 5.09
C THR A 276 -7.18 -29.22 3.77
N THR A 277 -7.73 -30.35 3.35
CA THR A 277 -7.50 -30.93 2.02
C THR A 277 -8.81 -31.27 1.32
N GLY A 278 -8.85 -31.15 0.00
CA GLY A 278 -9.98 -31.62 -0.81
C GLY A 278 -11.31 -30.93 -0.49
N VAL A 279 -11.26 -29.63 -0.20
CA VAL A 279 -12.47 -28.86 0.14
C VAL A 279 -13.26 -28.53 -1.13
N LEU A 280 -14.57 -28.76 -1.09
CA LEU A 280 -15.52 -28.35 -2.13
C LEU A 280 -16.57 -27.40 -1.53
N VAL A 281 -16.62 -26.17 -2.05
CA VAL A 281 -17.72 -25.23 -1.84
C VAL A 281 -18.41 -25.05 -3.19
N GLN A 282 -19.68 -25.39 -3.28
CA GLN A 282 -20.38 -25.50 -4.56
C GLN A 282 -21.80 -24.94 -4.48
N ASP A 283 -22.22 -24.19 -5.51
CA ASP A 283 -23.60 -23.70 -5.64
C ASP A 283 -24.10 -22.94 -4.38
N SER A 284 -23.19 -22.28 -3.66
CA SER A 284 -23.45 -21.74 -2.32
C SER A 284 -23.40 -20.22 -2.30
N THR A 285 -23.89 -19.62 -1.22
CA THR A 285 -23.85 -18.17 -0.99
C THR A 285 -23.19 -17.85 0.34
N VAL A 286 -22.24 -16.92 0.33
CA VAL A 286 -21.61 -16.32 1.50
C VAL A 286 -21.87 -14.83 1.46
N GLU A 287 -22.51 -14.29 2.50
CA GLU A 287 -22.92 -12.89 2.51
C GLU A 287 -22.78 -12.21 3.87
N ASP A 288 -22.43 -10.92 3.83
CA ASP A 288 -22.40 -10.02 4.98
C ASP A 288 -21.48 -10.52 6.11
N SER A 289 -20.40 -11.22 5.76
CA SER A 289 -19.41 -11.68 6.76
C SER A 289 -18.72 -10.48 7.41
N THR A 290 -18.58 -10.50 8.74
CA THR A 290 -17.96 -9.38 9.48
C THR A 290 -16.48 -9.18 9.11
N LEU A 291 -15.77 -10.27 8.79
CA LEU A 291 -14.38 -10.24 8.34
C LEU A 291 -14.26 -10.77 6.90
N THR A 292 -13.58 -11.90 6.68
CA THR A 292 -13.41 -12.49 5.35
C THR A 292 -14.64 -13.33 4.98
N GLY A 293 -15.03 -13.31 3.72
CA GLY A 293 -16.06 -14.22 3.18
C GLY A 293 -15.61 -15.68 3.30
N VAL A 294 -14.57 -16.06 2.56
CA VAL A 294 -13.92 -17.38 2.67
C VAL A 294 -12.43 -17.22 2.91
N GLU A 295 -11.93 -17.79 4.01
CA GLU A 295 -10.49 -17.82 4.33
C GLU A 295 -9.94 -19.23 4.15
N VAL A 296 -8.85 -19.37 3.38
CA VAL A 296 -8.10 -20.60 3.17
C VAL A 296 -6.66 -20.39 3.64
N THR A 297 -6.24 -21.09 4.69
CA THR A 297 -4.97 -20.78 5.34
C THR A 297 -4.24 -22.02 5.89
N ASN A 298 -3.07 -21.77 6.47
CA ASN A 298 -2.24 -22.76 7.17
C ASN A 298 -1.96 -24.03 6.36
N GLY A 299 -1.48 -23.90 5.13
CA GLY A 299 -1.05 -25.04 4.33
C GLY A 299 -2.19 -25.89 3.74
N SER A 300 -3.38 -25.32 3.61
CA SER A 300 -4.51 -26.02 2.98
C SER A 300 -4.23 -26.34 1.51
N ASP A 301 -4.76 -27.44 1.00
CA ASP A 301 -4.55 -27.89 -0.37
C ASP A 301 -5.85 -28.34 -1.05
N ALA A 302 -5.88 -28.25 -2.38
CA ALA A 302 -6.98 -28.73 -3.23
C ALA A 302 -8.35 -28.17 -2.78
N THR A 303 -8.48 -26.84 -2.74
CA THR A 303 -9.74 -26.15 -2.39
C THR A 303 -10.43 -25.67 -3.66
N THR A 304 -11.68 -26.06 -3.87
CA THR A 304 -12.51 -25.61 -5.01
C THR A 304 -13.71 -24.81 -4.51
N ILE A 305 -13.89 -23.60 -5.04
CA ILE A 305 -15.04 -22.72 -4.78
C ILE A 305 -15.75 -22.49 -6.12
N GLU A 306 -16.78 -23.28 -6.40
CA GLU A 306 -17.44 -23.37 -7.70
C GLU A 306 -18.88 -22.85 -7.63
N ARG A 307 -19.30 -22.09 -8.65
CA ARG A 307 -20.69 -21.57 -8.77
C ARG A 307 -21.19 -20.93 -7.48
N THR A 308 -20.30 -20.21 -6.79
CA THR A 308 -20.56 -19.68 -5.46
C THR A 308 -20.55 -18.16 -5.51
N THR A 309 -21.47 -17.53 -4.78
CA THR A 309 -21.50 -16.07 -4.63
C THR A 309 -20.94 -15.69 -3.27
N VAL A 310 -19.91 -14.84 -3.24
CA VAL A 310 -19.36 -14.23 -2.03
C VAL A 310 -19.60 -12.73 -2.10
N SER A 311 -20.30 -12.16 -1.11
CA SER A 311 -20.69 -10.76 -1.19
C SER A 311 -20.64 -10.01 0.14
N ARG A 312 -20.31 -8.71 0.06
CA ARG A 312 -20.37 -7.77 1.20
C ARG A 312 -19.55 -8.19 2.42
N SER A 313 -18.37 -8.77 2.18
CA SER A 313 -17.43 -9.11 3.25
C SER A 313 -16.79 -7.85 3.86
N GLY A 314 -16.70 -7.80 5.19
CA GLY A 314 -16.07 -6.71 5.93
C GLY A 314 -14.56 -6.59 5.70
N GLY A 315 -13.90 -7.66 5.25
CA GLY A 315 -12.52 -7.73 4.79
C GLY A 315 -12.45 -8.13 3.31
N ASP A 316 -11.59 -9.09 2.98
CA ASP A 316 -11.52 -9.64 1.62
C ASP A 316 -12.71 -10.59 1.34
N GLY A 317 -13.11 -10.72 0.07
CA GLY A 317 -14.12 -11.69 -0.35
C GLY A 317 -13.63 -13.11 -0.13
N VAL A 318 -12.57 -13.48 -0.86
CA VAL A 318 -11.82 -14.73 -0.69
C VAL A 318 -10.37 -14.42 -0.38
N SER A 319 -9.82 -15.00 0.69
CA SER A 319 -8.42 -14.83 1.06
C SER A 319 -7.73 -16.18 1.20
N VAL A 320 -6.60 -16.34 0.53
CA VAL A 320 -5.76 -17.54 0.55
C VAL A 320 -4.38 -17.15 1.06
N SER A 321 -3.87 -17.86 2.06
CA SER A 321 -2.62 -17.46 2.72
C SER A 321 -1.83 -18.63 3.30
N ARG A 322 -0.61 -18.32 3.77
CA ARG A 322 0.22 -19.19 4.62
C ARG A 322 0.47 -20.56 3.99
N GLN A 323 1.04 -20.56 2.78
CA GLN A 323 1.43 -21.76 2.02
C GLN A 323 0.27 -22.67 1.61
N SER A 324 -0.95 -22.14 1.51
CA SER A 324 -2.05 -22.88 0.94
C SER A 324 -1.92 -22.94 -0.59
N THR A 325 -2.18 -24.11 -1.20
CA THR A 325 -1.92 -24.39 -2.62
C THR A 325 -3.15 -24.98 -3.33
N GLY A 326 -3.17 -24.94 -4.65
CA GLY A 326 -4.23 -25.62 -5.43
C GLY A 326 -5.62 -25.07 -5.14
N THR A 327 -5.77 -23.74 -5.07
CA THR A 327 -7.09 -23.11 -4.94
C THR A 327 -7.66 -22.79 -6.31
N ASN A 328 -8.86 -23.32 -6.59
CA ASN A 328 -9.58 -23.10 -7.84
C ASN A 328 -10.92 -22.42 -7.56
N ILE A 329 -11.23 -21.37 -8.32
CA ILE A 329 -12.46 -20.60 -8.21
C ILE A 329 -13.12 -20.55 -9.60
N PRO A 330 -13.87 -21.59 -10.01
CA PRO A 330 -14.61 -21.58 -11.27
C PRO A 330 -16.03 -21.00 -11.12
N ASP A 331 -16.49 -20.30 -12.16
CA ASP A 331 -17.87 -19.86 -12.37
C ASP A 331 -18.51 -19.14 -11.17
N SER A 332 -17.72 -18.40 -10.39
CA SER A 332 -18.14 -17.81 -9.11
C SER A 332 -18.20 -16.29 -9.19
N THR A 333 -18.97 -15.68 -8.29
CA THR A 333 -19.09 -14.21 -8.19
C THR A 333 -18.55 -13.72 -6.86
N VAL A 334 -17.64 -12.75 -6.88
CA VAL A 334 -17.11 -12.11 -5.66
C VAL A 334 -17.28 -10.60 -5.74
N GLN A 335 -18.07 -10.02 -4.83
CA GLN A 335 -18.46 -8.61 -4.96
C GLN A 335 -18.66 -7.83 -3.66
N GLY A 336 -18.46 -6.52 -3.71
CA GLY A 336 -18.83 -5.62 -2.62
C GLY A 336 -18.01 -5.77 -1.35
N SER A 337 -16.82 -6.37 -1.42
CA SER A 337 -15.95 -6.54 -0.24
C SER A 337 -15.27 -5.22 0.11
N THR A 338 -15.04 -4.95 1.40
CA THR A 338 -14.28 -3.75 1.80
C THR A 338 -12.78 -3.89 1.55
N GLY A 339 -12.27 -5.11 1.44
CA GLY A 339 -10.91 -5.41 1.00
C GLY A 339 -10.83 -5.62 -0.50
N TRP A 340 -10.02 -6.59 -0.89
CA TRP A 340 -9.98 -7.12 -2.25
C TRP A 340 -11.11 -8.13 -2.46
N GLY A 341 -11.59 -8.27 -3.69
CA GLY A 341 -12.47 -9.39 -4.03
C GLY A 341 -11.78 -10.71 -3.72
N ILE A 342 -10.60 -10.93 -4.29
CA ILE A 342 -9.78 -12.12 -4.07
C ILE A 342 -8.35 -11.70 -3.72
N ARG A 343 -7.83 -12.19 -2.59
CA ARG A 343 -6.43 -11.97 -2.17
C ARG A 343 -5.71 -13.30 -1.97
N ILE A 344 -4.64 -13.51 -2.74
CA ILE A 344 -3.79 -14.69 -2.66
C ILE A 344 -2.41 -14.27 -2.16
N ASP A 345 -1.96 -14.84 -1.05
CA ASP A 345 -0.63 -14.65 -0.49
C ASP A 345 0.10 -15.99 -0.41
N GLY A 346 0.88 -16.26 -1.45
CA GLY A 346 1.70 -17.44 -1.59
C GLY A 346 3.12 -17.27 -1.07
N ALA A 347 3.46 -16.16 -0.42
CA ALA A 347 4.83 -15.91 0.00
C ALA A 347 5.39 -17.06 0.86
N ALA A 348 6.67 -17.38 0.64
CA ALA A 348 7.38 -18.36 1.46
C ALA A 348 7.32 -17.95 2.93
N LEU A 349 7.05 -18.91 3.82
CA LEU A 349 6.98 -18.65 5.26
C LEU A 349 8.36 -18.51 5.90
N ALA A 350 9.43 -18.86 5.19
CA ALA A 350 10.81 -18.71 5.64
C ALA A 350 11.80 -18.56 4.47
N ASP A 351 12.88 -17.83 4.72
CA ASP A 351 14.00 -17.64 3.79
C ASP A 351 15.13 -18.68 3.96
N GLY A 352 14.94 -19.65 4.86
CA GLY A 352 15.88 -20.72 5.16
C GLY A 352 15.31 -21.76 6.12
N PRO A 353 16.02 -22.86 6.38
CA PRO A 353 15.53 -23.94 7.23
C PRO A 353 15.06 -23.45 8.59
N THR A 354 13.89 -23.88 9.02
CA THR A 354 13.32 -23.54 10.32
C THR A 354 13.02 -24.82 11.11
N SER A 355 13.03 -24.73 12.45
CA SER A 355 12.63 -25.84 13.31
C SER A 355 11.17 -26.28 13.12
N GLY A 356 10.33 -25.40 12.56
CA GLY A 356 8.94 -25.70 12.22
C GLY A 356 8.74 -26.29 10.82
N GLY A 357 9.81 -26.51 10.04
CA GLY A 357 9.70 -27.09 8.69
C GLY A 357 8.96 -26.22 7.67
N TYR A 358 8.85 -24.90 7.91
CA TYR A 358 8.17 -23.97 7.01
C TYR A 358 8.75 -24.05 5.58
N GLY A 359 7.87 -24.03 4.58
CA GLY A 359 8.30 -24.13 3.20
C GLY A 359 9.13 -22.91 2.77
N LEU A 360 10.08 -23.14 1.88
CA LEU A 360 11.03 -22.13 1.38
C LEU A 360 10.67 -21.63 -0.01
N SER A 361 9.60 -22.19 -0.59
CA SER A 361 9.12 -21.85 -1.93
C SER A 361 7.78 -21.15 -1.83
N PRO A 362 7.48 -20.27 -2.82
CA PRO A 362 6.14 -19.78 -3.05
C PRO A 362 5.10 -20.91 -3.08
N ALA A 363 3.90 -20.62 -2.61
CA ALA A 363 2.73 -21.43 -2.87
C ALA A 363 2.41 -21.45 -4.36
N LYS A 364 1.65 -22.43 -4.82
CA LYS A 364 1.35 -22.60 -6.25
C LYS A 364 -0.08 -23.03 -6.54
N GLY A 365 -0.48 -22.83 -7.79
CA GLY A 365 -1.73 -23.38 -8.34
C GLY A 365 -2.95 -22.60 -7.89
N PHE A 366 -2.97 -21.30 -8.17
CA PHE A 366 -4.17 -20.49 -8.06
C PHE A 366 -4.84 -20.39 -9.43
N ALA A 367 -6.11 -20.77 -9.52
CA ALA A 367 -6.89 -20.69 -10.75
C ALA A 367 -8.20 -19.91 -10.53
N LEU A 368 -8.48 -18.94 -11.39
CA LEU A 368 -9.73 -18.19 -11.47
C LEU A 368 -10.28 -18.38 -12.88
N THR A 369 -11.39 -19.12 -13.01
CA THR A 369 -11.94 -19.51 -14.32
C THR A 369 -13.40 -19.09 -14.45
N GLY A 370 -13.78 -18.42 -15.55
CA GLY A 370 -15.18 -18.09 -15.83
C GLY A 370 -15.90 -17.26 -14.75
N SER A 371 -15.14 -16.59 -13.88
CA SER A 371 -15.66 -15.96 -12.66
C SER A 371 -15.76 -14.45 -12.79
N HIS A 372 -16.68 -13.85 -12.02
CA HIS A 372 -16.95 -12.42 -12.00
C HIS A 372 -16.48 -11.81 -10.68
N VAL A 373 -15.65 -10.77 -10.72
CA VAL A 373 -15.18 -10.04 -9.53
C VAL A 373 -15.46 -8.55 -9.73
N LYS A 374 -16.25 -7.93 -8.85
CA LYS A 374 -16.65 -6.53 -9.05
C LYS A 374 -16.97 -5.76 -7.78
N ASP A 375 -16.95 -4.44 -7.90
CA ASP A 375 -17.42 -3.51 -6.86
C ASP A 375 -16.70 -3.69 -5.51
N ASN A 376 -15.43 -4.12 -5.51
CA ASN A 376 -14.64 -4.29 -4.30
C ASN A 376 -13.83 -3.03 -4.03
N ARG A 377 -13.76 -2.60 -2.76
CA ARG A 377 -13.20 -1.29 -2.43
C ARG A 377 -11.72 -1.20 -2.78
N ASP A 378 -10.92 -2.19 -2.42
CA ASP A 378 -9.46 -2.11 -2.56
C ASP A 378 -8.95 -2.63 -3.92
N GLY A 379 -9.73 -3.46 -4.60
CA GLY A 379 -9.50 -3.94 -5.96
C GLY A 379 -10.06 -5.36 -6.17
N GLY A 380 -9.92 -5.88 -7.38
CA GLY A 380 -10.55 -7.16 -7.77
C GLY A 380 -9.75 -8.35 -7.29
N VAL A 381 -8.64 -8.62 -7.94
CA VAL A 381 -7.77 -9.78 -7.65
C VAL A 381 -6.36 -9.30 -7.34
N ARG A 382 -5.84 -9.69 -6.17
CA ARG A 382 -4.45 -9.46 -5.78
C ARG A 382 -3.75 -10.79 -5.52
N VAL A 383 -2.62 -11.01 -6.18
CA VAL A 383 -1.80 -12.21 -6.01
C VAL A 383 -0.39 -11.80 -5.62
N ILE A 384 0.12 -12.37 -4.53
CA ILE A 384 1.41 -12.04 -3.94
C ILE A 384 2.28 -13.29 -3.96
N SER A 385 3.43 -13.23 -4.64
CA SER A 385 4.48 -14.24 -4.63
C SER A 385 3.94 -15.67 -4.73
N THR A 386 3.25 -16.00 -5.82
CA THR A 386 2.56 -17.28 -6.03
C THR A 386 2.90 -17.83 -7.41
N ASP A 387 3.28 -19.10 -7.50
CA ASP A 387 3.62 -19.75 -8.77
C ASP A 387 2.40 -20.40 -9.43
N ALA A 388 2.46 -20.63 -10.74
CA ALA A 388 1.40 -21.28 -11.52
C ALA A 388 0.03 -20.63 -11.30
N ILE A 389 -0.05 -19.33 -11.64
CA ILE A 389 -1.27 -18.53 -11.58
C ILE A 389 -2.00 -18.63 -12.92
N GLU A 390 -3.30 -18.90 -12.88
CA GLU A 390 -4.17 -18.98 -14.04
C GLU A 390 -5.41 -18.11 -13.85
N ILE A 391 -5.61 -17.13 -14.72
CA ILE A 391 -6.82 -16.31 -14.81
C ILE A 391 -7.35 -16.50 -16.22
N ARG A 392 -8.43 -17.28 -16.38
CA ARG A 392 -9.00 -17.61 -17.69
C ARG A 392 -10.48 -17.31 -17.78
N GLY A 393 -10.91 -16.58 -18.81
CA GLY A 393 -12.34 -16.31 -19.02
C GLY A 393 -12.99 -15.51 -17.89
N ALA A 394 -12.19 -14.87 -17.02
CA ALA A 394 -12.68 -14.12 -15.88
C ALA A 394 -13.04 -12.69 -16.27
N GLU A 395 -14.07 -12.15 -15.64
CA GLU A 395 -14.46 -10.75 -15.77
C GLU A 395 -14.21 -10.04 -14.44
N VAL A 396 -13.35 -9.02 -14.47
CA VAL A 396 -13.01 -8.23 -13.29
C VAL A 396 -13.28 -6.76 -13.57
N ASP A 397 -14.23 -6.16 -12.87
CA ASP A 397 -14.66 -4.77 -13.07
C ASP A 397 -14.58 -3.98 -11.76
N GLU A 398 -13.59 -3.08 -11.68
CA GLU A 398 -13.21 -2.45 -10.43
C GLU A 398 -12.94 -0.96 -10.57
N THR A 399 -13.11 -0.23 -9.47
CA THR A 399 -12.76 1.19 -9.48
C THR A 399 -11.24 1.38 -9.52
N ARG A 400 -10.48 0.64 -8.71
CA ARG A 400 -9.03 0.87 -8.52
C ARG A 400 -8.14 0.06 -9.45
N SER A 401 -7.98 -1.23 -9.15
CA SER A 401 -7.17 -2.16 -9.94
C SER A 401 -7.99 -3.42 -10.16
N ALA A 402 -8.07 -3.88 -11.39
CA ALA A 402 -8.78 -5.13 -11.68
C ALA A 402 -7.93 -6.31 -11.18
N VAL A 403 -6.69 -6.42 -11.68
CA VAL A 403 -5.77 -7.49 -11.28
C VAL A 403 -4.39 -6.92 -10.95
N LEU A 404 -3.86 -7.27 -9.79
CA LEU A 404 -2.50 -6.98 -9.33
C LEU A 404 -1.78 -8.29 -9.02
N VAL A 405 -0.70 -8.58 -9.72
CA VAL A 405 0.21 -9.69 -9.42
C VAL A 405 1.55 -9.10 -9.02
N GLU A 406 1.97 -9.34 -7.78
CA GLU A 406 3.19 -8.75 -7.21
C GLU A 406 4.13 -9.78 -6.58
N GLY A 407 5.42 -9.45 -6.60
CA GLY A 407 6.48 -10.24 -6.01
C GLY A 407 7.00 -11.37 -6.92
N PRO A 408 8.06 -12.07 -6.49
CA PRO A 408 8.70 -13.11 -7.31
C PRO A 408 7.74 -14.28 -7.52
N SER A 409 7.52 -14.65 -8.77
CA SER A 409 6.60 -15.73 -9.17
C SER A 409 7.00 -16.29 -10.53
N THR A 410 6.63 -17.53 -10.82
CA THR A 410 6.78 -18.13 -12.15
C THR A 410 5.46 -18.72 -12.67
N GLY A 411 5.23 -18.59 -13.97
CA GLY A 411 4.07 -19.18 -14.64
C GLY A 411 2.78 -18.42 -14.35
N LEU A 412 2.65 -17.20 -14.87
CA LEU A 412 1.39 -16.45 -14.88
C LEU A 412 0.71 -16.61 -16.24
N THR A 413 -0.55 -17.03 -16.26
CA THR A 413 -1.37 -17.04 -17.47
C THR A 413 -2.62 -16.20 -17.26
N VAL A 414 -2.79 -15.17 -18.08
CA VAL A 414 -4.04 -14.41 -18.22
C VAL A 414 -4.56 -14.67 -19.63
N ALA A 415 -5.71 -15.31 -19.77
CA ALA A 415 -6.24 -15.75 -21.06
C ALA A 415 -7.73 -15.47 -21.17
N ASP A 416 -8.19 -14.95 -22.31
CA ASP A 416 -9.62 -14.75 -22.59
C ASP A 416 -10.36 -13.94 -21.50
N ALA A 417 -9.64 -13.07 -20.78
CA ALA A 417 -10.17 -12.35 -19.62
C ALA A 417 -10.65 -10.94 -20.01
N VAL A 418 -11.59 -10.39 -19.26
CA VAL A 418 -12.06 -9.00 -19.39
C VAL A 418 -11.72 -8.27 -18.10
N LEU A 419 -10.70 -7.41 -18.14
CA LEU A 419 -10.20 -6.70 -16.97
C LEU A 419 -10.44 -5.19 -17.13
N THR A 420 -11.22 -4.59 -16.25
CA THR A 420 -11.62 -3.18 -16.30
C THR A 420 -11.27 -2.46 -15.00
N SER A 421 -10.63 -1.29 -15.13
CA SER A 421 -10.34 -0.37 -14.02
C SER A 421 -10.73 1.07 -14.37
N ALA A 422 -11.51 1.70 -13.49
CA ALA A 422 -11.93 3.09 -13.65
C ALA A 422 -10.84 4.12 -13.31
N GLU A 423 -9.88 3.81 -12.45
CA GLU A 423 -8.92 4.79 -11.93
C GLU A 423 -7.55 4.71 -12.60
N LEU A 424 -6.92 3.55 -12.71
CA LEU A 424 -5.50 3.50 -13.04
C LEU A 424 -5.18 2.40 -14.06
N ARG A 425 -5.19 1.14 -13.60
CA ARG A 425 -4.62 0.02 -14.34
C ARG A 425 -5.55 -1.18 -14.35
N ALA A 426 -5.72 -1.80 -15.52
CA ALA A 426 -6.48 -3.05 -15.61
C ALA A 426 -5.66 -4.23 -15.07
N LEU A 427 -4.43 -4.41 -15.57
CA LEU A 427 -3.53 -5.47 -15.12
C LEU A 427 -2.16 -4.89 -14.76
N ASP A 428 -1.72 -5.13 -13.52
CA ASP A 428 -0.37 -4.82 -13.03
C ASP A 428 0.38 -6.11 -12.70
N VAL A 429 1.54 -6.29 -13.34
CA VAL A 429 2.43 -7.44 -13.19
C VAL A 429 3.79 -6.92 -12.71
N SER A 430 4.04 -7.02 -11.41
CA SER A 430 5.21 -6.44 -10.75
C SER A 430 6.03 -7.47 -9.96
N GLY A 431 7.35 -7.31 -9.90
CA GLY A 431 8.16 -8.00 -8.88
C GLY A 431 8.96 -9.22 -9.35
N ARG A 432 9.49 -9.23 -10.58
CA ARG A 432 10.37 -10.29 -11.13
C ARG A 432 9.64 -11.59 -11.46
N ILE A 433 8.53 -11.44 -12.17
CA ILE A 433 7.72 -12.56 -12.66
C ILE A 433 8.32 -13.12 -13.94
N THR A 434 8.47 -14.45 -14.02
CA THR A 434 8.97 -15.18 -15.20
C THR A 434 7.88 -16.06 -15.81
N ASP A 435 8.03 -16.39 -17.10
CA ASP A 435 7.10 -17.24 -17.85
C ASP A 435 5.65 -16.77 -17.79
N ALA A 436 5.44 -15.45 -17.89
CA ALA A 436 4.12 -14.85 -17.91
C ALA A 436 3.57 -14.73 -19.34
N THR A 437 2.29 -15.01 -19.52
CA THR A 437 1.56 -14.85 -20.79
C THR A 437 0.24 -14.13 -20.55
N VAL A 438 -0.05 -13.15 -21.38
CA VAL A 438 -1.33 -12.43 -21.47
C VAL A 438 -1.83 -12.58 -22.90
N THR A 439 -2.94 -13.29 -23.09
CA THR A 439 -3.42 -13.65 -24.42
C THR A 439 -4.93 -13.52 -24.58
N GLY A 440 -5.41 -13.14 -25.77
CA GLY A 440 -6.85 -13.17 -26.11
C GLY A 440 -7.74 -12.32 -25.19
N SER A 441 -7.17 -11.40 -24.41
CA SER A 441 -7.87 -10.71 -23.32
C SER A 441 -8.22 -9.27 -23.69
N ARG A 442 -9.28 -8.73 -23.07
CA ARG A 442 -9.66 -7.31 -23.14
C ARG A 442 -9.24 -6.60 -21.87
N LEU A 443 -8.36 -5.61 -21.99
CA LEU A 443 -7.81 -4.85 -20.87
C LEU A 443 -8.21 -3.38 -21.02
N SER A 444 -9.00 -2.85 -20.09
CA SER A 444 -9.47 -1.47 -20.11
C SER A 444 -9.07 -0.73 -18.84
N GLY A 445 -8.06 0.12 -18.90
CA GLY A 445 -7.64 0.96 -17.78
C GLY A 445 -7.77 2.45 -18.12
N ARG A 446 -7.94 3.32 -17.12
CA ARG A 446 -8.02 4.76 -17.41
C ARG A 446 -6.72 5.32 -17.99
N ARG A 447 -5.58 4.97 -17.38
CA ARG A 447 -4.25 5.49 -17.77
C ARG A 447 -3.35 4.46 -18.44
N ILE A 448 -3.34 3.24 -17.89
CA ILE A 448 -2.58 2.12 -18.43
C ILE A 448 -3.46 0.88 -18.49
N ALA A 449 -3.45 0.15 -19.59
CA ALA A 449 -4.15 -1.15 -19.65
C ALA A 449 -3.28 -2.25 -19.01
N LEU A 450 -1.99 -2.31 -19.34
CA LEU A 450 -1.04 -3.30 -18.80
C LEU A 450 0.25 -2.64 -18.27
N GLU A 451 0.58 -2.88 -17.01
CA GLU A 451 1.88 -2.53 -16.41
C GLU A 451 2.76 -3.74 -16.21
N LEU A 452 4.02 -3.62 -16.63
CA LEU A 452 5.05 -4.63 -16.45
C LEU A 452 6.24 -4.03 -15.72
N THR A 453 6.48 -4.46 -14.49
CA THR A 453 7.58 -3.96 -13.65
C THR A 453 8.53 -5.09 -13.29
N GLY A 454 9.70 -5.10 -13.94
CA GLY A 454 10.72 -6.13 -13.76
C GLY A 454 10.30 -7.54 -14.20
N ALA A 455 9.21 -7.68 -14.97
CA ALA A 455 8.65 -8.95 -15.41
C ALA A 455 9.04 -9.33 -16.85
N ALA A 456 8.98 -10.62 -17.17
CA ALA A 456 9.15 -11.14 -18.54
C ALA A 456 7.82 -11.73 -19.03
N VAL A 457 7.18 -11.07 -20.01
CA VAL A 457 5.80 -11.34 -20.39
C VAL A 457 5.62 -11.48 -21.90
N ILE A 458 4.88 -12.48 -22.34
CA ILE A 458 4.34 -12.60 -23.70
C ILE A 458 2.96 -11.94 -23.72
N VAL A 459 2.75 -10.97 -24.62
CA VAL A 459 1.49 -10.24 -24.77
C VAL A 459 0.97 -10.43 -26.19
N ARG A 460 -0.03 -11.30 -26.38
CA ARG A 460 -0.50 -11.74 -27.70
C ARG A 460 -2.00 -11.59 -27.91
N ASP A 461 -2.40 -11.09 -29.07
CA ASP A 461 -3.80 -11.11 -29.52
C ASP A 461 -4.79 -10.48 -28.51
N ASN A 462 -4.38 -9.41 -27.82
CA ASN A 462 -5.22 -8.72 -26.83
C ASN A 462 -5.83 -7.43 -27.40
N ASP A 463 -6.95 -7.02 -26.82
CA ASP A 463 -7.64 -5.74 -27.05
C ASP A 463 -7.34 -4.83 -25.84
N LEU A 464 -6.49 -3.82 -26.02
CA LEU A 464 -6.07 -2.91 -24.96
C LEU A 464 -6.65 -1.51 -25.17
N ARG A 465 -7.41 -1.05 -24.19
CA ARG A 465 -8.09 0.25 -24.21
C ARG A 465 -7.63 1.14 -23.06
N VAL A 466 -7.32 2.39 -23.38
CA VAL A 466 -7.11 3.45 -22.39
C VAL A 466 -7.85 4.74 -22.75
N ALA A 467 -8.18 5.53 -21.73
CA ALA A 467 -8.76 6.86 -21.94
C ALA A 467 -7.69 7.88 -22.34
N SER A 468 -6.59 7.93 -21.57
CA SER A 468 -5.41 8.75 -21.87
C SER A 468 -4.15 8.11 -21.29
N GLY A 469 -3.05 8.04 -22.02
CA GLY A 469 -1.76 7.56 -21.49
C GLY A 469 -1.07 6.54 -22.39
N PHE A 470 -0.83 5.35 -21.87
CA PHE A 470 -0.10 4.28 -22.57
C PHE A 470 -0.92 2.99 -22.52
N ALA A 471 -1.03 2.23 -23.60
CA ALA A 471 -1.68 0.93 -23.52
C ALA A 471 -0.85 -0.05 -22.67
N ILE A 472 0.48 -0.08 -22.90
CA ILE A 472 1.42 -0.91 -22.16
C ILE A 472 2.55 -0.03 -21.61
N GLU A 473 2.91 -0.23 -20.35
CA GLU A 473 4.06 0.40 -19.73
C GLU A 473 5.04 -0.65 -19.20
N LEU A 474 6.32 -0.49 -19.55
CA LEU A 474 7.41 -1.35 -19.09
C LEU A 474 8.43 -0.58 -18.26
N SER A 475 8.75 -1.10 -17.08
CA SER A 475 9.72 -0.50 -16.18
C SER A 475 10.63 -1.55 -15.52
N GLU A 476 11.69 -1.07 -14.85
CA GLU A 476 12.64 -1.87 -14.06
C GLU A 476 13.26 -3.09 -14.79
N GLY A 477 13.63 -2.92 -16.07
CA GLY A 477 14.24 -4.00 -16.85
C GLY A 477 13.25 -5.08 -17.31
N ALA A 478 11.95 -4.76 -17.34
CA ALA A 478 10.93 -5.62 -17.90
C ALA A 478 11.22 -5.98 -19.36
N ARG A 479 10.73 -7.16 -19.77
CA ARG A 479 10.84 -7.67 -21.14
C ARG A 479 9.46 -8.08 -21.62
N ALA A 480 9.07 -7.60 -22.81
CA ALA A 480 7.83 -8.06 -23.43
C ALA A 480 7.99 -8.42 -24.91
N ASP A 481 7.30 -9.47 -25.31
CA ASP A 481 7.02 -9.79 -26.72
C ASP A 481 5.55 -9.46 -26.99
N ILE A 482 5.32 -8.37 -27.73
CA ILE A 482 4.02 -7.74 -27.95
C ILE A 482 3.62 -7.96 -29.40
N THR A 483 2.80 -8.98 -29.66
CA THR A 483 2.46 -9.39 -31.03
C THR A 483 0.94 -9.51 -31.24
N GLY A 484 0.40 -9.02 -32.36
CA GLY A 484 -1.00 -9.25 -32.73
C GLY A 484 -2.04 -8.47 -31.92
N ASN A 485 -1.63 -7.47 -31.13
CA ASN A 485 -2.55 -6.75 -30.25
C ASN A 485 -3.23 -5.57 -30.96
N THR A 486 -4.44 -5.24 -30.53
CA THR A 486 -5.19 -4.04 -30.97
C THR A 486 -5.19 -3.00 -29.85
N PHE A 487 -4.91 -1.75 -30.21
CA PHE A 487 -4.75 -0.65 -29.26
C PHE A 487 -5.75 0.48 -29.51
N HIS A 488 -6.45 0.90 -28.45
CA HIS A 488 -7.42 1.99 -28.49
C HIS A 488 -7.08 3.03 -27.43
N GLY A 489 -7.05 4.31 -27.81
CA GLY A 489 -6.88 5.38 -26.84
C GLY A 489 -6.17 6.62 -27.38
N VAL A 490 -5.77 7.48 -26.45
CA VAL A 490 -5.10 8.74 -26.75
C VAL A 490 -3.82 8.85 -25.93
N GLY A 491 -2.70 9.15 -26.56
CA GLY A 491 -1.44 9.31 -25.84
C GLY A 491 -0.23 9.48 -26.75
N GLN A 492 0.92 9.74 -26.15
CA GLN A 492 2.13 10.04 -26.90
C GLN A 492 2.65 8.78 -27.61
N ASP A 493 2.62 7.66 -26.90
CA ASP A 493 3.14 6.38 -27.34
C ASP A 493 2.14 5.29 -26.93
N VAL A 494 1.98 4.23 -27.73
CA VAL A 494 1.15 3.07 -27.36
C VAL A 494 1.84 2.23 -26.29
N VAL A 495 3.15 2.03 -26.45
CA VAL A 495 4.00 1.23 -25.56
C VAL A 495 5.10 2.13 -25.01
N ALA A 496 5.08 2.36 -23.70
CA ALA A 496 6.13 3.10 -23.00
C ALA A 496 7.20 2.17 -22.45
N VAL A 497 8.47 2.49 -22.68
CA VAL A 497 9.62 1.66 -22.29
C VAL A 497 10.59 2.48 -21.46
N TRP A 498 10.76 2.11 -20.19
CA TRP A 498 11.59 2.82 -19.22
C TRP A 498 12.69 1.92 -18.62
N SER A 499 13.65 2.54 -17.94
CA SER A 499 14.56 1.86 -16.99
C SER A 499 15.24 0.60 -17.54
N GLY A 500 15.77 0.66 -18.77
CA GLY A 500 16.50 -0.45 -19.41
C GLY A 500 15.62 -1.63 -19.86
N SER A 501 14.29 -1.46 -19.81
CA SER A 501 13.32 -2.43 -20.32
C SER A 501 13.44 -2.59 -21.84
N ARG A 502 12.95 -3.72 -22.35
CA ARG A 502 13.03 -4.05 -23.78
C ARG A 502 11.73 -4.66 -24.27
N THR A 503 11.38 -4.35 -25.51
CA THR A 503 10.21 -4.92 -26.17
C THR A 503 10.58 -5.44 -27.56
N MET A 504 9.98 -6.55 -27.96
CA MET A 504 9.80 -6.91 -29.36
C MET A 504 8.34 -6.62 -29.73
N GLN A 505 8.10 -6.00 -30.89
CA GLN A 505 6.76 -5.65 -31.34
C GLN A 505 6.58 -6.12 -32.79
N ALA A 506 5.49 -6.82 -33.08
CA ALA A 506 5.15 -7.27 -34.43
C ALA A 506 3.62 -7.31 -34.62
N ASP A 507 3.13 -7.06 -35.83
CA ASP A 507 1.73 -7.26 -36.22
C ASP A 507 0.67 -6.64 -35.30
N ASN A 508 0.97 -5.52 -34.63
CA ASN A 508 0.02 -4.82 -33.77
C ASN A 508 -0.77 -3.76 -34.55
N ASP A 509 -2.07 -3.64 -34.27
CA ASP A 509 -2.95 -2.61 -34.83
C ASP A 509 -3.03 -1.38 -33.91
N GLN A 510 -2.65 -0.23 -34.46
CA GLN A 510 -2.67 1.08 -33.79
C GLN A 510 -3.55 2.09 -34.54
N SER A 511 -4.39 1.62 -35.47
CA SER A 511 -5.24 2.50 -36.32
C SER A 511 -6.21 3.35 -35.50
N ASP A 512 -6.64 2.85 -34.34
CA ASP A 512 -7.51 3.53 -33.37
C ASP A 512 -6.75 4.31 -32.27
N TRP A 513 -5.43 4.48 -32.41
CA TRP A 513 -4.63 5.28 -31.49
C TRP A 513 -4.47 6.73 -31.95
N THR A 514 -4.84 7.68 -31.08
CA THR A 514 -4.64 9.10 -31.36
C THR A 514 -3.40 9.64 -30.66
N PHE A 515 -2.44 10.15 -31.44
CA PHE A 515 -1.25 10.79 -30.89
C PHE A 515 -1.60 12.06 -30.11
N GLN A 516 -1.14 12.13 -28.86
CA GLN A 516 -1.18 13.36 -28.06
C GLN A 516 0.08 13.48 -27.22
N TRP A 517 0.76 14.63 -27.31
CA TRP A 517 1.92 14.93 -26.48
C TRP A 517 1.59 14.78 -24.97
N ALA A 518 2.44 14.10 -24.21
CA ALA A 518 2.21 13.83 -22.80
C ALA A 518 1.98 15.11 -21.97
N TRP A 519 2.72 16.19 -22.27
CA TRP A 519 2.55 17.48 -21.59
C TRP A 519 1.21 18.15 -21.94
N VAL A 520 0.68 17.97 -23.16
CA VAL A 520 -0.66 18.45 -23.54
C VAL A 520 -1.73 17.65 -22.81
N GLY A 521 -1.58 16.32 -22.74
CA GLY A 521 -2.42 15.44 -21.91
C GLY A 521 -2.48 15.90 -20.46
N TRP A 522 -1.31 16.08 -19.86
CA TRP A 522 -1.20 16.55 -18.48
C TRP A 522 -1.85 17.93 -18.25
N MET A 523 -1.66 18.88 -19.15
CA MET A 523 -2.30 20.20 -19.04
C MET A 523 -3.83 20.16 -19.26
N ASN A 524 -4.32 19.26 -20.11
CA ASN A 524 -5.76 19.05 -20.29
C ASN A 524 -6.40 18.42 -19.04
N GLU A 525 -5.69 17.54 -18.34
CA GLU A 525 -6.11 17.00 -17.04
C GLU A 525 -6.04 18.06 -15.91
N HIS A 526 -5.20 19.09 -16.06
CA HIS A 526 -4.98 20.16 -15.08
C HIS A 526 -5.25 21.54 -15.68
N PRO A 527 -6.52 21.94 -15.89
CA PRO A 527 -6.87 23.13 -16.68
C PRO A 527 -6.27 24.45 -16.16
N MET A 528 -5.98 24.56 -14.86
CA MET A 528 -5.27 25.71 -14.28
C MET A 528 -3.85 25.89 -14.84
N MET A 529 -3.21 24.83 -15.33
CA MET A 529 -1.85 24.89 -15.86
C MET A 529 -1.77 25.66 -17.18
N TRP A 530 -2.83 25.64 -17.98
CA TRP A 530 -2.92 26.51 -19.16
C TRP A 530 -2.90 27.99 -18.76
N MET A 531 -3.57 28.37 -17.66
CA MET A 531 -3.52 29.74 -17.14
C MET A 531 -2.11 30.11 -16.67
N TRP A 532 -1.45 29.24 -15.91
CA TRP A 532 -0.07 29.47 -15.47
C TRP A 532 0.91 29.57 -16.63
N GLY A 533 0.78 28.70 -17.64
CA GLY A 533 1.57 28.77 -18.86
C GLY A 533 1.44 30.11 -19.57
N LEU A 534 0.22 30.67 -19.60
CA LEU A 534 -0.03 31.99 -20.16
C LEU A 534 0.57 33.11 -19.31
N VAL A 535 0.45 33.05 -17.99
CA VAL A 535 1.07 34.02 -17.08
C VAL A 535 2.60 34.02 -17.23
N LEU A 536 3.22 32.85 -17.35
CA LEU A 536 4.67 32.70 -17.53
C LEU A 536 5.17 33.16 -18.91
N LEU A 537 4.30 33.27 -19.90
CA LEU A 537 4.63 33.83 -21.21
C LEU A 537 5.06 35.31 -21.12
N ILE A 538 4.46 36.06 -20.18
CA ILE A 538 4.74 37.50 -19.98
C ILE A 538 6.21 37.74 -19.61
N PRO A 539 6.79 37.13 -18.55
CA PRO A 539 8.21 37.28 -18.26
C PRO A 539 9.10 36.63 -19.32
N ALA A 540 8.69 35.51 -19.93
CA ALA A 540 9.48 34.83 -20.97
C ALA A 540 9.74 35.73 -22.20
N ILE A 541 8.76 36.56 -22.59
CA ILE A 541 8.90 37.55 -23.68
C ILE A 541 9.54 38.85 -23.16
N GLY A 542 9.18 39.29 -21.95
CA GLY A 542 9.63 40.56 -21.38
C GLY A 542 11.13 40.59 -21.03
N LEU A 543 11.67 39.51 -20.48
CA LEU A 543 13.06 39.43 -20.03
C LEU A 543 14.08 39.59 -21.18
N PRO A 544 13.97 38.88 -22.32
CA PRO A 544 14.87 39.06 -23.47
C PRO A 544 14.84 40.48 -24.03
N LEU A 545 13.66 41.10 -24.09
CA LEU A 545 13.51 42.49 -24.57
C LEU A 545 14.20 43.48 -23.64
N LEU A 546 14.06 43.30 -22.32
CA LEU A 546 14.75 44.11 -21.32
C LEU A 546 16.28 43.91 -21.38
N TRP A 547 16.74 42.68 -21.61
CA TRP A 547 18.16 42.36 -21.78
C TRP A 547 18.75 42.98 -23.05
N ARG A 548 18.05 42.89 -24.18
CA ARG A 548 18.44 43.52 -25.44
C ARG A 548 18.54 45.04 -25.27
N ARG A 549 17.55 45.65 -24.62
CA ARG A 549 17.52 47.09 -24.34
C ARG A 549 18.68 47.51 -23.42
N ARG A 550 19.01 46.73 -22.39
CA ARG A 550 20.19 46.99 -21.54
C ARG A 550 21.50 46.96 -22.33
N ARG A 551 21.68 46.00 -23.26
CA ARG A 551 22.88 45.94 -24.11
C ARG A 551 23.02 47.18 -25.01
N GLU A 552 21.92 47.69 -25.56
CA GLU A 552 21.95 48.92 -26.35
C GLU A 552 22.28 50.15 -25.51
N HIS A 553 21.76 50.24 -24.28
CA HIS A 553 22.13 51.31 -23.34
C HIS A 553 23.61 51.28 -22.93
N VAL A 554 24.24 50.11 -22.85
CA VAL A 554 25.69 49.98 -22.58
C VAL A 554 26.50 50.47 -23.79
N LYS A 555 26.09 50.14 -25.02
CA LYS A 555 26.75 50.65 -26.24
C LYS A 555 26.64 52.17 -26.37
N LEU A 556 25.47 52.74 -26.05
CA LEU A 556 25.26 54.19 -26.04
C LEU A 556 26.14 54.89 -25.00
N ARG A 557 26.31 54.30 -23.80
CA ARG A 557 27.23 54.83 -22.78
C ARG A 557 28.69 54.79 -23.21
N ALA A 558 29.11 53.75 -23.94
CA ALA A 558 30.46 53.67 -24.49
C ALA A 558 30.72 54.77 -25.52
N LEU A 559 29.77 55.01 -26.43
CA LEU A 559 29.86 56.10 -27.42
C LEU A 559 29.84 57.49 -26.77
N LEU A 560 29.04 57.68 -25.73
CA LEU A 560 29.00 58.94 -24.97
C LEU A 560 30.31 59.18 -24.21
N HIS A 561 30.92 58.12 -23.66
CA HIS A 561 32.23 58.18 -23.00
C HIS A 561 33.35 58.54 -23.99
N GLU A 562 33.28 57.99 -25.20
CA GLU A 562 34.23 58.28 -26.27
C GLU A 562 34.06 59.71 -26.82
N ALA A 563 32.84 60.22 -26.90
CA ALA A 563 32.55 61.62 -27.24
C ALA A 563 33.02 62.60 -26.15
N LEU A 564 32.85 62.25 -24.87
CA LEU A 564 33.34 63.03 -23.72
C LEU A 564 34.87 63.11 -23.68
N LEU A 565 35.56 61.99 -23.94
CA LEU A 565 37.03 61.96 -24.03
C LEU A 565 37.54 62.84 -25.18
N ARG A 566 36.89 62.77 -26.35
CA ARG A 566 37.25 63.57 -27.53
C ARG A 566 37.01 65.08 -27.30
N HIS A 567 35.99 65.44 -26.52
CA HIS A 567 35.73 66.84 -26.14
C HIS A 567 36.69 67.34 -25.04
N GLY A 568 37.10 66.46 -24.11
CA GLY A 568 38.14 66.75 -23.12
C GLY A 568 39.51 66.99 -23.76
N GLU A 569 39.87 66.20 -24.78
CA GLU A 569 41.10 66.41 -25.56
C GLU A 569 41.10 67.76 -26.31
N GLN A 570 39.95 68.20 -26.83
CA GLN A 570 39.79 69.51 -27.47
C GLN A 570 39.93 70.67 -26.47
N GLN A 571 39.40 70.54 -25.24
CA GLN A 571 39.59 71.55 -24.18
C GLN A 571 41.03 71.62 -23.68
N VAL A 572 41.75 70.49 -23.57
CA VAL A 572 43.17 70.47 -23.21
C VAL A 572 44.04 71.07 -24.32
N ALA A 573 43.67 70.90 -25.59
CA ALA A 573 44.33 71.55 -26.72
C ALA A 573 44.13 73.07 -26.71
N ALA A 574 42.92 73.55 -26.36
CA ALA A 574 42.65 74.98 -26.19
C ALA A 574 43.44 75.58 -25.01
N TYR A 575 43.55 74.86 -23.88
CA TYR A 575 44.34 75.30 -22.72
C TYR A 575 45.85 75.31 -23.00
N ARG A 576 46.37 74.39 -23.82
CA ARG A 576 47.77 74.40 -24.28
C ARG A 576 48.06 75.50 -25.31
N ALA A 577 47.06 75.91 -26.10
CA ALA A 577 47.20 77.03 -27.03
C ALA A 577 47.33 78.37 -26.28
N ASP A 578 46.64 78.55 -25.15
CA ASP A 578 46.76 79.76 -24.31
C ASP A 578 48.11 79.86 -23.58
N VAL A 579 48.75 78.73 -23.25
CA VAL A 579 50.09 78.72 -22.62
C VAL A 579 51.21 79.00 -23.63
N ALA A 580 50.97 78.89 -24.95
CA ALA A 580 51.98 79.09 -25.99
C ALA A 580 52.16 80.57 -26.43
N VAL A 581 51.34 81.52 -25.94
CA VAL A 581 51.38 82.94 -26.37
C VAL A 581 52.24 83.87 -25.50
N VAL A 582 52.72 83.43 -24.33
CA VAL A 582 53.68 84.23 -23.54
C VAL A 582 54.88 83.38 -23.16
N GLY A 583 55.97 83.58 -23.90
CA GLY A 583 57.24 82.90 -23.70
C GLY A 583 58.09 83.45 -22.55
N GLY A 584 59.08 82.63 -22.17
CA GLY A 584 60.41 83.14 -21.82
C GLY A 584 60.92 82.90 -20.40
N GLY A 585 61.62 81.76 -20.21
CA GLY A 585 62.96 81.74 -19.60
C GLY A 585 63.13 81.73 -18.06
N PRO A 586 64.29 81.27 -17.54
CA PRO A 586 64.36 80.31 -16.41
C PRO A 586 65.25 80.82 -15.23
N PRO A 587 65.79 79.97 -14.32
CA PRO A 587 65.32 79.84 -12.93
C PRO A 587 66.33 80.36 -11.88
N ALA A 588 65.85 80.86 -10.74
CA ALA A 588 66.68 81.06 -9.56
C ALA A 588 65.88 80.92 -8.26
N THR A 589 66.48 80.17 -7.36
CA THR A 589 65.99 79.59 -6.11
C THR A 589 65.98 80.56 -4.91
N ALA A 590 65.07 80.25 -3.97
CA ALA A 590 65.27 80.16 -2.52
C ALA A 590 64.55 81.19 -1.60
N VAL A 591 63.53 80.64 -0.90
CA VAL A 591 63.30 80.69 0.57
C VAL A 591 62.87 82.01 1.22
N GLY A 592 61.70 81.99 1.89
CA GLY A 592 61.50 82.83 3.09
C GLY A 592 60.06 83.12 3.58
N ALA A 593 59.33 82.11 4.09
CA ALA A 593 58.32 82.22 5.17
C ALA A 593 57.07 83.13 4.93
N PRO A 594 56.19 83.39 5.92
CA PRO A 594 55.31 82.51 6.72
C PRO A 594 53.84 83.00 6.65
N THR A 595 52.77 82.21 6.77
CA THR A 595 52.23 81.69 8.04
C THR A 595 50.98 80.88 7.67
N ALA A 596 51.05 79.56 7.78
CA ALA A 596 49.90 78.69 7.91
C ALA A 596 50.16 77.82 9.14
N ALA A 597 49.39 78.10 10.19
CA ALA A 597 49.22 77.26 11.36
C ALA A 597 48.77 75.85 10.93
N GLY A 598 49.15 74.73 11.55
CA GLY A 598 49.64 74.52 12.90
C GLY A 598 48.71 73.53 13.60
N GLY A 599 49.02 72.23 13.49
CA GLY A 599 48.43 71.14 14.29
C GLY A 599 47.63 70.09 13.49
N ALA A 600 47.70 68.79 13.78
CA ALA A 600 48.59 68.03 14.66
C ALA A 600 48.42 66.52 14.40
N ALA A 601 49.52 65.80 14.58
CA ALA A 601 49.64 64.45 15.13
C ALA A 601 49.12 63.24 14.33
N GLU A 602 50.11 62.49 13.82
CA GLU A 602 50.12 61.04 13.72
C GLU A 602 49.84 60.35 15.07
N THR A 603 49.04 59.28 15.04
CA THR A 603 49.33 58.00 15.71
C THR A 603 48.46 56.90 15.07
N SER A 604 49.16 55.93 14.48
CA SER A 604 48.79 54.51 14.24
C SER A 604 48.31 53.82 15.55
N PRO A 605 48.05 52.48 15.65
CA PRO A 605 48.39 51.38 14.73
C PRO A 605 47.26 50.30 14.66
N SER A 606 47.38 49.08 14.13
CA SER A 606 48.48 48.12 13.87
C SER A 606 47.88 46.99 13.02
N VAL A 607 48.42 46.58 11.87
CA VAL A 607 49.61 45.73 11.58
C VAL A 607 49.25 44.22 11.41
N PRO A 608 49.96 43.49 10.52
CA PRO A 608 49.54 42.24 9.89
C PRO A 608 50.42 41.01 10.21
N SER A 609 50.07 39.87 9.59
CA SER A 609 50.87 38.71 9.14
C SER A 609 51.83 37.92 10.06
N ALA A 610 51.48 36.64 10.22
CA ALA A 610 52.26 35.39 10.08
C ALA A 610 53.51 35.07 10.94
N SER A 611 53.37 33.95 11.72
CA SER A 611 54.34 32.91 12.15
C SER A 611 55.47 33.32 13.12
N PRO A 612 55.99 32.46 14.05
CA PRO A 612 56.41 31.06 13.81
C PRO A 612 56.36 30.04 15.00
N ALA A 613 56.67 28.77 14.64
CA ALA A 613 57.32 27.65 15.37
C ALA A 613 57.36 27.54 16.91
N SER A 614 57.06 26.33 17.41
CA SER A 614 57.88 25.65 18.44
C SER A 614 57.60 24.13 18.50
N VAL A 615 58.68 23.34 18.38
CA VAL A 615 58.84 21.91 18.74
C VAL A 615 59.40 21.86 20.19
N PRO A 616 59.07 20.86 21.04
CA PRO A 616 60.03 19.78 21.33
C PRO A 616 59.38 18.37 21.43
N VAL A 617 59.96 17.36 20.76
CA VAL A 617 60.80 16.25 21.31
C VAL A 617 60.02 15.08 21.91
N GLY A 618 60.21 13.90 21.32
CA GLY A 618 60.37 12.64 22.06
C GLY A 618 59.58 11.44 21.51
N GLY A 619 60.30 10.40 21.05
CA GLY A 619 59.83 9.02 21.16
C GLY A 619 59.65 8.24 19.85
N VAL A 620 60.74 7.67 19.36
CA VAL A 620 60.83 6.67 18.29
C VAL A 620 60.22 5.33 18.75
N SER A 621 59.52 4.60 17.86
CA SER A 621 59.75 3.16 17.56
C SER A 621 58.93 2.61 16.38
N ARG A 622 59.64 1.93 15.46
CA ARG A 622 59.24 1.14 14.27
C ARG A 622 58.26 0.01 14.64
N GLY A 623 57.22 -0.37 13.87
CA GLY A 623 57.13 -0.92 12.49
C GLY A 623 56.38 -2.28 12.56
N PRO A 624 56.10 -3.05 11.48
CA PRO A 624 55.83 -2.73 10.08
C PRO A 624 54.41 -3.15 9.62
N ALA A 625 54.09 -2.87 8.35
CA ALA A 625 52.88 -3.32 7.67
C ALA A 625 52.81 -4.86 7.53
N VAL A 626 51.62 -5.43 7.79
CA VAL A 626 51.19 -6.73 7.27
C VAL A 626 49.69 -6.69 6.98
N ARG A 627 49.34 -6.91 5.71
CA ARG A 627 48.10 -7.59 5.27
C ARG A 627 48.57 -8.94 4.69
N PRO A 628 47.75 -9.99 4.56
CA PRO A 628 46.49 -10.34 5.22
C PRO A 628 46.56 -11.76 5.86
N THR A 629 45.69 -12.09 6.82
CA THR A 629 45.30 -13.49 7.06
C THR A 629 43.95 -13.60 7.74
N THR A 630 43.06 -14.30 7.05
CA THR A 630 41.87 -14.97 7.58
C THR A 630 42.24 -15.91 8.72
N VAL A 631 41.67 -15.68 9.91
CA VAL A 631 41.43 -16.74 10.89
C VAL A 631 40.03 -16.53 11.46
N SER A 632 39.19 -17.50 11.14
CA SER A 632 37.91 -17.74 11.78
C SER A 632 38.14 -18.04 13.26
N ALA A 633 37.58 -17.20 14.15
CA ALA A 633 37.41 -17.52 15.55
C ALA A 633 35.92 -17.37 15.87
N ALA A 634 35.28 -18.52 16.04
CA ALA A 634 33.90 -18.66 16.43
C ALA A 634 33.65 -17.95 17.78
N GLY A 635 33.01 -16.79 17.71
CA GLY A 635 32.19 -16.24 18.79
C GLY A 635 30.74 -16.45 18.40
N THR A 636 30.03 -17.27 19.14
CA THR A 636 28.63 -17.64 18.95
C THR A 636 27.75 -16.39 18.82
N ARG A 637 27.43 -15.97 17.60
CA ARG A 637 26.50 -14.87 17.34
C ARG A 637 25.09 -15.43 17.54
N ALA A 638 24.51 -15.16 18.70
CA ALA A 638 23.09 -15.40 18.95
C ALA A 638 22.26 -14.78 17.81
N ALA A 639 21.28 -15.53 17.31
CA ALA A 639 20.38 -15.10 16.25
C ALA A 639 19.71 -13.75 16.59
N PRO A 640 19.44 -12.88 15.60
CA PRO A 640 18.80 -11.60 15.87
C PRO A 640 17.35 -11.84 16.33
N HIS A 641 17.13 -11.78 17.64
CA HIS A 641 15.79 -11.82 18.21
C HIS A 641 15.03 -10.59 17.72
N ARG A 642 13.95 -10.81 16.97
CA ARG A 642 13.10 -9.72 16.48
C ARG A 642 12.41 -9.08 17.70
N PRO A 643 12.68 -7.81 18.03
CA PRO A 643 12.14 -7.18 19.22
C PRO A 643 10.62 -7.06 19.08
N ARG A 644 9.90 -7.57 20.07
CA ARG A 644 8.44 -7.53 20.20
C ARG A 644 7.99 -6.45 21.18
N SER A 645 8.91 -5.97 22.04
CA SER A 645 8.66 -4.93 23.04
C SER A 645 9.82 -3.92 23.13
N PHE A 646 9.58 -2.78 23.78
CA PHE A 646 10.65 -1.82 24.11
C PHE A 646 11.67 -2.40 25.10
N ALA A 647 11.27 -3.36 25.93
CA ALA A 647 12.19 -4.03 26.85
C ALA A 647 13.23 -4.85 26.05
N ASP A 648 12.81 -5.48 24.95
CA ASP A 648 13.69 -6.26 24.09
C ASP A 648 14.77 -5.38 23.43
N LEU A 649 14.41 -4.14 23.06
CA LEU A 649 15.36 -3.15 22.53
C LEU A 649 16.40 -2.69 23.55
N ARG A 650 16.13 -2.86 24.85
CA ARG A 650 17.06 -2.51 25.93
C ARG A 650 17.93 -3.68 26.38
N THR A 651 17.93 -4.76 25.61
CA THR A 651 18.87 -5.87 25.79
C THR A 651 20.00 -5.75 24.75
N GLY A 652 21.26 -5.94 25.16
CA GLY A 652 22.41 -5.86 24.25
C GLY A 652 22.91 -4.42 24.03
N ALA A 653 23.01 -3.97 22.77
CA ALA A 653 23.73 -2.74 22.40
C ALA A 653 23.21 -1.44 23.05
N LEU A 654 21.95 -1.43 23.52
CA LEU A 654 21.31 -0.28 24.15
C LEU A 654 21.03 -0.48 25.65
N GLU A 655 21.56 -1.55 26.25
CA GLU A 655 21.37 -1.86 27.66
C GLU A 655 21.94 -0.77 28.58
N GLY A 656 21.19 -0.37 29.60
CA GLY A 656 21.60 0.64 30.58
C GLY A 656 21.66 2.10 30.06
N ARG A 657 21.37 2.35 28.78
CA ARG A 657 21.42 3.70 28.20
C ARG A 657 20.11 4.47 28.41
N THR A 658 20.24 5.74 28.76
CA THR A 658 19.15 6.70 28.84
C THR A 658 19.09 7.55 27.58
N PHE A 659 17.89 7.85 27.09
CA PHE A 659 17.65 8.63 25.88
C PHE A 659 16.79 9.84 26.24
N ALA A 660 17.11 11.01 25.69
CA ALA A 660 16.39 12.24 26.00
C ALA A 660 15.00 12.30 25.34
N SER A 661 14.74 11.46 24.34
CA SER A 661 13.44 11.33 23.69
C SER A 661 13.21 9.96 23.08
N LEU A 662 11.94 9.61 22.83
CA LEU A 662 11.53 8.42 22.08
C LEU A 662 12.11 8.40 20.67
N GLN A 663 12.26 9.56 20.04
CA GLN A 663 12.89 9.71 18.73
C GLN A 663 14.36 9.27 18.76
N GLN A 664 15.13 9.72 19.75
CA GLN A 664 16.53 9.31 19.89
C GLN A 664 16.66 7.81 20.16
N PHE A 665 15.76 7.24 20.95
CA PHE A 665 15.76 5.82 21.23
C PHE A 665 15.45 4.98 19.98
N ALA A 666 14.46 5.40 19.16
CA ALA A 666 14.13 4.72 17.91
C ALA A 666 15.29 4.78 16.89
N VAL A 667 15.97 5.93 16.79
CA VAL A 667 17.14 6.09 15.91
C VAL A 667 18.31 5.21 16.38
N ALA A 668 18.59 5.16 17.69
CA ALA A 668 19.64 4.31 18.25
C ALA A 668 19.34 2.82 18.06
N ALA A 669 18.07 2.40 18.13
CA ALA A 669 17.68 1.02 17.83
C ALA A 669 18.01 0.62 16.39
N VAL A 670 17.88 1.53 15.42
CA VAL A 670 18.25 1.25 14.03
C VAL A 670 19.75 1.32 13.82
N LEU A 671 20.41 2.41 14.23
CA LEU A 671 21.82 2.65 13.91
C LEU A 671 22.79 1.81 14.74
N GLU A 672 22.49 1.61 16.02
CA GLU A 672 23.39 0.95 16.97
C GLU A 672 22.88 -0.44 17.36
N GLY A 673 21.56 -0.60 17.50
CA GLY A 673 20.91 -1.90 17.72
C GLY A 673 20.89 -2.79 16.48
N GLY A 674 21.18 -2.23 15.28
CA GLY A 674 21.21 -2.96 14.02
C GLY A 674 19.85 -3.50 13.57
N TYR A 675 18.76 -3.01 14.15
CA TYR A 675 17.40 -3.42 13.79
C TYR A 675 16.93 -2.70 12.53
N SER A 676 16.10 -3.37 11.73
CA SER A 676 15.59 -2.78 10.49
C SER A 676 14.58 -1.65 10.75
N VAL A 677 14.61 -0.61 9.92
CA VAL A 677 13.68 0.54 9.98
C VAL A 677 12.21 0.10 10.04
N PRO A 678 11.72 -0.88 9.24
CA PRO A 678 10.33 -1.32 9.34
C PRO A 678 9.98 -1.95 10.68
N THR A 679 10.91 -2.66 11.32
CA THR A 679 10.70 -3.32 12.61
C THR A 679 10.54 -2.29 13.72
N ILE A 680 11.43 -1.29 13.74
CA ILE A 680 11.38 -0.21 14.73
C ILE A 680 10.20 0.73 14.48
N ALA A 681 9.89 1.05 13.22
CA ALA A 681 8.73 1.87 12.86
C ALA A 681 7.41 1.24 13.36
N ARG A 682 7.27 -0.08 13.19
CA ARG A 682 6.10 -0.84 13.68
C ARG A 682 6.02 -0.86 15.21
N LEU A 683 7.16 -1.06 15.88
CA LEU A 683 7.23 -1.12 17.35
C LEU A 683 6.94 0.23 18.02
N PHE A 684 7.44 1.33 17.44
CA PHE A 684 7.20 2.69 17.95
C PHE A 684 5.90 3.33 17.41
N ARG A 685 5.18 2.64 16.51
CA ARG A 685 3.97 3.16 15.82
C ARG A 685 4.22 4.48 15.08
N ILE A 686 5.36 4.59 14.41
CA ILE A 686 5.75 5.76 13.63
C ILE A 686 5.77 5.37 12.15
N GLN A 687 5.36 6.29 11.28
CA GLN A 687 5.41 6.08 9.83
C GLN A 687 6.85 5.76 9.38
N GLN A 688 7.03 4.70 8.60
CA GLN A 688 8.37 4.18 8.24
C GLN A 688 9.24 5.25 7.57
N TRP A 689 8.68 6.02 6.64
CA TRP A 689 9.39 7.11 5.95
C TRP A 689 9.92 8.18 6.91
N ARG A 690 9.20 8.43 8.02
CA ARG A 690 9.57 9.45 9.01
C ARG A 690 10.73 8.98 9.90
N LEU A 691 10.72 7.70 10.28
CA LEU A 691 11.85 7.10 10.99
C LEU A 691 13.09 7.03 10.09
N GLN A 692 12.92 6.69 8.81
CA GLN A 692 13.98 6.71 7.81
C GLN A 692 14.65 8.09 7.73
N GLN A 693 13.85 9.16 7.65
CA GLN A 693 14.34 10.53 7.61
C GLN A 693 15.17 10.90 8.86
N TRP A 694 14.73 10.50 10.06
CA TRP A 694 15.48 10.74 11.30
C TRP A 694 16.79 9.97 11.37
N VAL A 695 16.81 8.72 10.88
CA VAL A 695 18.01 7.89 10.82
C VAL A 695 19.02 8.48 9.84
N GLU A 696 18.58 8.96 8.67
CA GLU A 696 19.42 9.63 7.68
C GLU A 696 19.94 10.98 8.17
N GLU A 697 19.13 11.75 8.90
CA GLU A 697 19.54 13.00 9.52
C GLU A 697 20.58 12.77 10.64
N ALA A 698 20.39 11.73 11.47
CA ALA A 698 21.34 11.36 12.51
C ALA A 698 22.68 10.81 11.94
N ALA A 699 22.63 9.99 10.89
CA ALA A 699 23.82 9.51 10.18
C ALA A 699 24.62 10.66 9.53
N ARG A 700 23.93 11.66 8.95
CA ARG A 700 24.57 12.87 8.42
C ARG A 700 25.24 13.70 9.52
N ASN A 701 24.59 13.86 10.67
CA ASN A 701 25.16 14.59 11.80
C ASN A 701 26.37 13.88 12.43
N ALA A 702 26.40 12.54 12.44
CA ALA A 702 27.56 11.76 12.87
C ALA A 702 28.77 11.89 11.93
N ALA A 703 28.54 11.98 10.61
CA ALA A 703 29.60 12.15 9.62
C ALA A 703 30.27 13.54 9.67
N VAL A 704 29.53 14.59 10.08
CA VAL A 704 30.07 15.95 10.25
C VAL A 704 30.86 16.11 11.56
N GLY A 705 30.60 15.27 12.57
CA GLY A 705 31.33 15.27 13.85
C GLY A 705 32.63 14.45 13.88
N GLY A 706 32.85 13.54 12.93
CA GLY A 706 34.04 12.67 12.85
C GLY A 706 35.31 13.32 12.28
N GLY A 707 35.27 14.63 11.99
CA GLY A 707 36.39 15.43 11.46
C GLY A 707 37.25 16.13 12.51
N ARG A 708 37.15 15.75 13.79
CA ARG A 708 38.07 16.18 14.86
C ARG A 708 38.40 15.01 15.79
N GLN A 709 39.39 14.22 15.38
CA GLN A 709 40.37 13.61 16.27
C GLN A 709 41.75 13.78 15.65
#